data_AF-A0A6P8XBR7-F1
#
_entry.id   AF-A0A6P8XBR7-F1
#
_cell.length_a   1.000
_cell.length_b   1.000
_cell.length_c   1.000
_cell.angle_alpha   90.00
_cell.angle_beta   90.00
_cell.angle_gamma   90.00
#
_symmetry.space_group_name_H-M   'P 1'
#
loop_
_entity.id
_entity.type
_entity.pdbx_description
1 polymer ?
#
loop_
_entity_poly.entity_id
_entity_poly.type
_entity_poly.pdbx_seq_one_letter_code
_entity_poly.pdbx_strand_id
1 'polypeptide(L)'
;MDLQLELSRALQNRDLNTFKGALNLHANPNQPDGSNITIFEKALATAGCGEYIKLCLQYGCSGNYINTKNKAALNFASDSRDSGNLKVILDQTTVHLNNKYNGLTPINSLAKNLTAENANEVTKCIRLLLEKGACPNIADNVEMRPLNYVIIKKIEPSIKQELVDLFFHRVDIYLDEELCARLLQWNPQLNLPTASSPSNEVNKEQLLRALRTGNEGQFCQWLGNYKGDCIHLYEECITNGHHTALDSLLQHYPTKDRQIFVEFAIAYGNWYALDKLLQNWQMPKNMDVLSSLVCRLDERPQKSFSDFVKCFDILLGSGQVNLNIQDKSGRTPLHYATIYNHEYAVQQLLLHGASLNIDSVFTELAIDTIEPELLEEHFDNCITSNGKSRAAGDFEVTFNFKTFKIPDDMKFSRKSHSSEMRAIRAIGESKTHRHLLNHPLITSLIVCFKWQNISKQHYFYFMMSVALYLLMSLNIIFIYTPEVPGTLKFTFMALSWCSIAYLITVEMAMFVLLGFKQHFKRWRWINASLVVLAACSNILADPNSSLGTARIFAAFTIVLIAIRLTALIGSLPANFLSLYVLMLWEVCYTFMKSWLPYSILVIAFGLSFYLLDVLNSSDTSIAGAVIKTIVMSTGEFEESSIKFKGLFFARLFFIAFVLFIAIVLMNLLSALAFSDIQAIQAAAEVYSLNSLVDLLMFYDMCLDKYKFLKKFLKSTEIPELAFAYPNNEQIEITPTNNVEMEPLINANATTENSINIPPARVIINLSKVTVKRIHQLMEKRSKRKSNCL
;
A
#
# COMPACT_ATOMS: atom_id res chain seq x y z
N MET A 1 35.01 -38.19 -17.56
CA MET A 1 34.97 -39.25 -16.53
C MET A 1 33.90 -38.82 -15.56
N ASP A 2 32.86 -39.62 -15.35
CA ASP A 2 31.75 -39.23 -14.48
C ASP A 2 32.21 -39.32 -13.02
N LEU A 3 32.60 -38.17 -12.45
CA LEU A 3 33.21 -38.06 -11.12
C LEU A 3 32.28 -38.59 -10.01
N GLN A 4 30.95 -38.56 -10.21
CA GLN A 4 29.97 -39.11 -9.27
C GLN A 4 29.89 -40.64 -9.34
N LEU A 5 29.99 -41.20 -10.55
CA LEU A 5 30.07 -42.64 -10.74
C LEU A 5 31.38 -43.20 -10.19
N GLU A 6 32.47 -42.44 -10.29
CA GLU A 6 33.77 -42.79 -9.70
C GLU A 6 33.71 -42.76 -8.16
N LEU A 7 33.07 -41.74 -7.57
CA LEU A 7 32.92 -41.62 -6.12
C LEU A 7 32.04 -42.75 -5.53
N SER A 8 30.96 -43.12 -6.22
CA SER A 8 30.11 -44.27 -5.84
C SER A 8 30.82 -45.62 -5.97
N ARG A 9 31.60 -45.84 -7.04
CA ARG A 9 32.42 -47.05 -7.22
C ARG A 9 33.55 -47.14 -6.20
N ALA A 10 34.20 -46.03 -5.87
CA ALA A 10 35.24 -45.97 -4.85
C ALA A 10 34.69 -46.38 -3.48
N LEU A 11 33.48 -45.93 -3.13
CA LEU A 11 32.80 -46.34 -1.90
C LEU A 11 32.41 -47.83 -1.91
N GLN A 12 31.91 -48.36 -3.03
CA GLN A 12 31.58 -49.79 -3.18
C GLN A 12 32.82 -50.69 -3.08
N ASN A 13 33.93 -50.27 -3.69
CA ASN A 13 35.19 -51.01 -3.71
C ASN A 13 36.04 -50.80 -2.44
N ARG A 14 35.58 -49.94 -1.50
CA ARG A 14 36.32 -49.52 -0.30
C ARG A 14 37.72 -48.99 -0.60
N ASP A 15 37.87 -48.23 -1.68
CA ASP A 15 39.11 -47.55 -2.05
C ASP A 15 39.09 -46.07 -1.62
N LEU A 16 39.83 -45.77 -0.56
CA LEU A 16 39.88 -44.45 0.06
C LEU A 16 40.68 -43.43 -0.77
N ASN A 17 41.66 -43.89 -1.54
CA ASN A 17 42.55 -42.99 -2.29
C ASN A 17 41.83 -42.41 -3.51
N THR A 18 41.11 -43.25 -4.26
CA THR A 18 40.26 -42.80 -5.37
C THR A 18 39.09 -41.96 -4.88
N PHE A 19 38.50 -42.30 -3.72
CA PHE A 19 37.46 -41.50 -3.09
C PHE A 19 37.92 -40.08 -2.74
N LYS A 20 39.12 -39.95 -2.13
CA LYS A 20 39.73 -38.65 -1.83
C LYS A 20 40.10 -37.88 -3.11
N GLY A 21 40.59 -38.58 -4.14
CA GLY A 21 40.88 -38.01 -5.45
C GLY A 21 39.65 -37.39 -6.11
N ALA A 22 38.51 -38.09 -6.08
CA ALA A 22 37.25 -37.61 -6.61
C ALA A 22 36.71 -36.38 -5.84
N LEU A 23 36.83 -36.36 -4.50
CA LEU A 23 36.44 -35.21 -3.68
C LEU A 23 37.32 -33.97 -3.96
N ASN A 24 38.63 -34.14 -4.14
CA ASN A 24 39.54 -33.05 -4.53
C ASN A 24 39.16 -32.43 -5.89
N LEU A 25 38.60 -33.23 -6.79
CA LEU A 25 38.08 -32.81 -8.09
C LEU A 25 36.66 -32.22 -8.01
N HIS A 26 36.20 -31.82 -6.82
CA HIS A 26 34.90 -31.16 -6.55
C HIS A 26 33.66 -32.03 -6.79
N ALA A 27 33.79 -33.37 -6.67
CA ALA A 27 32.62 -34.24 -6.64
C ALA A 27 31.75 -33.93 -5.40
N ASN A 28 30.43 -33.83 -5.58
CA ASN A 28 29.51 -33.43 -4.51
C ASN A 28 28.89 -34.67 -3.81
N PRO A 29 29.25 -34.97 -2.55
CA PRO A 29 28.72 -36.13 -1.82
C PRO A 29 27.23 -36.05 -1.46
N ASN A 30 26.63 -34.85 -1.51
CA ASN A 30 25.20 -34.62 -1.26
C ASN A 30 24.33 -34.74 -2.52
N GLN A 31 24.93 -35.01 -3.68
CA GLN A 31 24.16 -35.22 -4.91
C GLN A 31 23.45 -36.59 -4.86
N PRO A 32 22.13 -36.67 -5.13
CA PRO A 32 21.43 -37.94 -5.17
C PRO A 32 21.81 -38.74 -6.42
N ASP A 33 22.03 -40.04 -6.22
CA ASP A 33 22.19 -41.02 -7.31
C ASP A 33 20.82 -41.33 -7.96
N GLY A 34 20.78 -42.10 -9.05
CA GLY A 34 19.54 -42.51 -9.74
C GLY A 34 18.51 -43.26 -8.88
N SER A 35 18.90 -43.65 -7.66
CA SER A 35 18.04 -44.24 -6.62
C SER A 35 17.51 -43.23 -5.59
N ASN A 36 17.68 -41.91 -5.78
CA ASN A 36 17.34 -40.84 -4.83
C ASN A 36 18.00 -40.97 -3.43
N ILE A 37 19.16 -41.64 -3.35
CA ILE A 37 19.96 -41.75 -2.12
C ILE A 37 21.30 -41.05 -2.39
N THR A 38 21.72 -40.17 -1.49
CA THR A 38 23.00 -39.47 -1.62
C THR A 38 24.17 -40.39 -1.29
N ILE A 39 25.36 -40.11 -1.83
CA ILE A 39 26.53 -40.94 -1.52
C ILE A 39 26.92 -40.80 -0.04
N PHE A 40 26.69 -39.61 0.54
CA PHE A 40 26.79 -39.41 1.99
C PHE A 40 25.83 -40.32 2.78
N GLU A 41 24.57 -40.47 2.36
CA GLU A 41 23.62 -41.40 3.00
C GLU A 41 24.05 -42.87 2.87
N LYS A 42 24.59 -43.27 1.71
CA LYS A 42 25.13 -44.64 1.51
C LYS A 42 26.32 -44.90 2.43
N ALA A 43 27.20 -43.92 2.61
CA ALA A 43 28.33 -44.00 3.54
C ALA A 43 27.85 -44.14 4.99
N LEU A 44 26.84 -43.37 5.39
CA LEU A 44 26.27 -43.40 6.75
C LEU A 44 25.56 -44.72 7.07
N ALA A 45 24.89 -45.33 6.10
CA ALA A 45 24.16 -46.59 6.31
C ALA A 45 25.06 -47.84 6.29
N THR A 46 26.27 -47.75 5.73
CA THR A 46 27.17 -48.90 5.56
C THR A 46 28.15 -49.01 6.73
N ALA A 47 28.23 -50.18 7.36
CA ALA A 47 29.17 -50.42 8.46
C ALA A 47 30.64 -50.33 7.99
N GLY A 48 31.52 -49.78 8.84
CA GLY A 48 32.96 -49.64 8.58
C GLY A 48 33.35 -48.45 7.70
N CYS A 49 32.47 -47.45 7.52
CA CYS A 49 32.69 -46.31 6.64
C CYS A 49 33.13 -45.02 7.36
N GLY A 50 33.61 -45.12 8.60
CA GLY A 50 33.94 -43.95 9.45
C GLY A 50 34.92 -42.97 8.80
N GLU A 51 35.95 -43.45 8.12
CA GLU A 51 36.94 -42.60 7.44
C GLU A 51 36.36 -41.89 6.21
N TYR A 52 35.45 -42.54 5.48
CA TYR A 52 34.72 -41.94 4.36
C TYR A 52 33.78 -40.83 4.84
N ILE A 53 33.06 -41.08 5.94
CA ILE A 53 32.19 -40.08 6.58
C ILE A 53 33.02 -38.87 7.02
N LYS A 54 34.20 -39.11 7.64
CA LYS A 54 35.11 -38.04 8.06
C LYS A 54 35.56 -37.18 6.88
N LEU A 55 35.89 -37.80 5.74
CA LEU A 55 36.22 -37.08 4.51
C LEU A 55 35.02 -36.28 3.99
N CYS A 56 33.82 -36.86 3.91
CA CYS A 56 32.61 -36.15 3.48
C CYS A 56 32.31 -34.91 4.35
N LEU A 57 32.49 -35.02 5.67
CA LEU A 57 32.31 -33.90 6.61
C LEU A 57 33.35 -32.78 6.38
N GLN A 58 34.59 -33.11 6.02
CA GLN A 58 35.63 -32.13 5.69
C GLN A 58 35.32 -31.34 4.40
N TYR A 59 34.64 -31.96 3.44
CA TYR A 59 34.29 -31.36 2.15
C TYR A 59 32.87 -30.77 2.10
N GLY A 60 32.28 -30.44 3.26
CA GLY A 60 31.06 -29.61 3.34
C GLY A 60 29.76 -30.35 3.69
N CYS A 61 29.78 -31.65 4.01
CA CYS A 61 28.62 -32.33 4.60
C CYS A 61 28.44 -31.93 6.07
N SER A 62 27.18 -31.76 6.52
CA SER A 62 26.87 -31.47 7.91
C SER A 62 26.45 -32.73 8.68
N GLY A 63 26.87 -32.85 9.95
CA GLY A 63 26.38 -33.91 10.85
C GLY A 63 24.90 -33.77 11.22
N ASN A 64 24.31 -32.59 10.99
CA ASN A 64 22.88 -32.30 11.13
C ASN A 64 22.10 -32.42 9.82
N TYR A 65 22.67 -33.09 8.81
CA TYR A 65 21.98 -33.32 7.54
C TYR A 65 20.66 -34.07 7.75
N ILE A 66 19.59 -33.59 7.12
CA ILE A 66 18.25 -34.19 7.12
C ILE A 66 17.83 -34.35 5.66
N ASN A 67 17.53 -35.59 5.26
CA ASN A 67 17.02 -35.88 3.91
C ASN A 67 15.55 -35.44 3.77
N THR A 68 15.05 -35.32 2.54
CA THR A 68 13.65 -35.13 2.11
C THR A 68 12.62 -36.00 2.86
N LYS A 69 13.02 -37.16 3.39
CA LYS A 69 12.19 -38.05 4.22
C LYS A 69 12.24 -37.75 5.73
N ASN A 70 12.76 -36.59 6.13
CA ASN A 70 13.02 -36.19 7.53
C ASN A 70 13.93 -37.16 8.31
N LYS A 71 14.79 -37.91 7.62
CA LYS A 71 15.76 -38.81 8.26
C LYS A 71 17.09 -38.08 8.47
N ALA A 72 17.47 -37.90 9.73
CA ALA A 72 18.73 -37.28 10.11
C ALA A 72 19.94 -38.20 9.84
N ALA A 73 21.12 -37.61 9.62
CA ALA A 73 22.38 -38.34 9.44
C ALA A 73 22.68 -39.30 10.61
N LEU A 74 22.38 -38.87 11.85
CA LEU A 74 22.53 -39.71 13.04
C LEU A 74 21.60 -40.94 13.03
N ASN A 75 20.41 -40.83 12.45
CA ASN A 75 19.49 -41.97 12.29
C ASN A 75 20.03 -42.98 11.27
N PHE A 76 20.64 -42.51 10.17
CA PHE A 76 21.33 -43.40 9.21
C PHE A 76 22.54 -44.10 9.83
N ALA A 77 23.35 -43.37 10.58
CA ALA A 77 24.51 -43.95 11.28
C ALA A 77 24.09 -44.96 12.35
N SER A 78 22.97 -44.71 13.05
CA SER A 78 22.42 -45.67 14.02
C SER A 78 21.93 -46.95 13.35
N ASP A 79 21.38 -46.87 12.13
CA ASP A 79 20.97 -48.05 11.37
C ASP A 79 22.17 -48.91 10.92
N SER A 80 23.36 -48.31 10.75
CA SER A 80 24.59 -49.03 10.42
C SER A 80 25.14 -49.90 11.57
N ARG A 81 24.69 -49.65 12.81
CA ARG A 81 25.08 -50.35 14.05
C ARG A 81 26.59 -50.37 14.32
N ASP A 82 27.33 -49.46 13.71
CA ASP A 82 28.77 -49.34 13.86
C ASP A 82 29.12 -48.15 14.76
N SER A 83 29.79 -48.45 15.87
CA SER A 83 30.29 -47.43 16.81
C SER A 83 31.29 -46.46 16.17
N GLY A 84 32.04 -46.91 15.15
CA GLY A 84 32.99 -46.08 14.42
C GLY A 84 32.30 -44.96 13.62
N ASN A 85 31.25 -45.31 12.88
CA ASN A 85 30.44 -44.34 12.13
C ASN A 85 29.77 -43.32 13.06
N LEU A 86 29.20 -43.78 14.17
CA LEU A 86 28.55 -42.91 15.16
C LEU A 86 29.55 -41.95 15.83
N LYS A 87 30.73 -42.44 16.20
CA LYS A 87 31.77 -41.64 16.85
C LYS A 87 32.18 -40.44 15.99
N VAL A 88 32.37 -40.64 14.68
CA VAL A 88 32.77 -39.58 13.75
C VAL A 88 31.74 -38.45 13.68
N ILE A 89 30.45 -38.77 13.75
CA ILE A 89 29.37 -37.76 13.77
C ILE A 89 29.29 -37.08 15.12
N LEU A 90 29.36 -37.86 16.21
CA LEU A 90 29.21 -37.38 17.60
C LEU A 90 30.43 -36.63 18.14
N ASP A 91 31.55 -36.65 17.42
CA ASP A 91 32.69 -35.77 17.67
C ASP A 91 32.43 -34.32 17.19
N GLN A 92 31.38 -34.07 16.39
CA GLN A 92 30.94 -32.70 16.09
C GLN A 92 30.13 -32.10 17.27
N THR A 93 30.44 -30.87 17.65
CA THR A 93 29.90 -30.20 18.86
C THR A 93 28.42 -29.82 18.79
N THR A 94 27.76 -29.95 17.65
CA THR A 94 26.42 -29.37 17.42
C THR A 94 25.35 -30.39 16.98
N VAL A 95 25.56 -31.70 17.17
CA VAL A 95 24.63 -32.71 16.64
C VAL A 95 23.34 -32.83 17.46
N HIS A 96 22.18 -32.79 16.78
CA HIS A 96 20.88 -33.06 17.41
C HIS A 96 20.68 -34.56 17.70
N LEU A 97 20.88 -34.95 18.95
CA LEU A 97 20.88 -36.36 19.40
C LEU A 97 19.50 -37.04 19.42
N ASN A 98 18.42 -36.26 19.43
CA ASN A 98 17.06 -36.75 19.73
C ASN A 98 16.09 -36.65 18.53
N ASN A 99 16.58 -36.45 17.31
CA ASN A 99 15.73 -36.32 16.12
C ASN A 99 14.97 -37.63 15.83
N LYS A 100 13.63 -37.57 15.90
CA LYS A 100 12.77 -38.74 15.63
C LYS A 100 12.66 -39.01 14.13
N TYR A 101 12.80 -40.28 13.74
CA TYR A 101 12.44 -40.77 12.41
C TYR A 101 11.42 -41.90 12.55
N ASN A 102 10.25 -41.78 11.89
CA ASN A 102 9.10 -42.67 12.08
C ASN A 102 8.73 -42.86 13.57
N GLY A 103 8.83 -41.80 14.38
CA GLY A 103 8.56 -41.84 15.82
C GLY A 103 9.68 -42.41 16.69
N LEU A 104 10.74 -42.98 16.10
CA LEU A 104 11.86 -43.59 16.84
C LEU A 104 13.03 -42.61 16.96
N THR A 105 13.58 -42.47 18.16
CA THR A 105 14.89 -41.81 18.36
C THR A 105 16.03 -42.75 17.95
N PRO A 106 17.26 -42.26 17.74
CA PRO A 106 18.43 -43.10 17.46
C PRO A 106 18.58 -44.28 18.44
N ILE A 107 18.47 -44.00 19.75
CA ILE A 107 18.54 -45.03 20.80
C ILE A 107 17.36 -46.01 20.68
N ASN A 108 16.15 -45.51 20.39
CA ASN A 108 14.96 -46.37 20.28
C ASN A 108 15.03 -47.28 19.03
N SER A 109 15.57 -46.78 17.91
CA SER A 109 15.83 -47.60 16.71
C SER A 109 16.84 -48.72 17.00
N LEU A 110 17.93 -48.41 17.70
CA LEU A 110 18.94 -49.37 18.13
C LEU A 110 18.35 -50.44 19.08
N ALA A 111 17.59 -50.01 20.10
CA ALA A 111 16.96 -50.92 21.06
C ALA A 111 15.89 -51.82 20.42
N LYS A 112 15.10 -51.29 19.47
CA LYS A 112 14.07 -52.06 18.75
C LYS A 112 14.66 -53.14 17.85
N ASN A 113 15.80 -52.85 17.22
CA ASN A 113 16.51 -53.72 16.28
C ASN A 113 17.54 -54.65 16.95
N LEU A 114 17.54 -54.71 18.28
CA LEU A 114 18.45 -55.54 19.06
C LEU A 114 18.16 -57.03 18.86
N THR A 115 19.19 -57.78 18.43
CA THR A 115 19.18 -59.24 18.23
C THR A 115 20.40 -59.86 18.92
N ALA A 116 20.37 -61.17 19.20
CA ALA A 116 21.48 -61.86 19.87
C ALA A 116 22.83 -61.70 19.15
N GLU A 117 22.83 -61.68 17.82
CA GLU A 117 24.04 -61.55 16.99
C GLU A 117 24.64 -60.13 17.00
N ASN A 118 23.81 -59.10 17.15
CA ASN A 118 24.24 -57.69 17.08
C ASN A 118 24.34 -57.02 18.46
N ALA A 119 24.13 -57.78 19.53
CA ALA A 119 24.00 -57.25 20.88
C ALA A 119 25.25 -56.47 21.32
N ASN A 120 26.45 -57.00 21.05
CA ASN A 120 27.71 -56.35 21.43
C ASN A 120 27.93 -55.01 20.72
N GLU A 121 27.67 -54.93 19.42
CA GLU A 121 27.88 -53.69 18.65
C GLU A 121 26.82 -52.63 18.97
N VAL A 122 25.57 -53.05 19.17
CA VAL A 122 24.50 -52.14 19.59
C VAL A 122 24.75 -51.61 21.01
N THR A 123 25.24 -52.43 21.94
CA THR A 123 25.61 -51.98 23.30
C THR A 123 26.71 -50.92 23.27
N LYS A 124 27.74 -51.08 22.41
CA LYS A 124 28.77 -50.04 22.21
C LYS A 124 28.17 -48.75 21.64
N CYS A 125 27.24 -48.85 20.68
CA CYS A 125 26.56 -47.69 20.10
C CYS A 125 25.69 -46.94 21.13
N ILE A 126 24.91 -47.67 21.94
CA ILE A 126 24.07 -47.11 23.00
C ILE A 126 24.94 -46.44 24.07
N ARG A 127 26.04 -47.09 24.48
CA ARG A 127 27.00 -46.51 25.42
C ARG A 127 27.53 -45.15 24.93
N LEU A 128 27.94 -45.08 23.67
CA LEU A 128 28.50 -43.86 23.07
C LEU A 128 27.46 -42.74 22.94
N LEU A 129 26.21 -43.08 22.59
CA LEU A 129 25.10 -42.11 22.56
C LEU A 129 24.75 -41.57 23.96
N LEU A 130 24.73 -42.43 24.98
CA LEU A 130 24.48 -42.04 26.37
C LEU A 130 25.63 -41.19 26.94
N GLU A 131 26.89 -41.50 26.61
CA GLU A 131 28.05 -40.70 26.99
C GLU A 131 27.98 -39.25 26.46
N LYS A 132 27.38 -39.06 25.29
CA LYS A 132 27.21 -37.75 24.64
C LYS A 132 25.92 -37.04 25.03
N GLY A 133 25.10 -37.62 25.92
CA GLY A 133 23.90 -36.98 26.49
C GLY A 133 22.59 -37.20 25.72
N ALA A 134 22.48 -38.28 24.92
CA ALA A 134 21.21 -38.63 24.28
C ALA A 134 20.16 -39.07 25.31
N CYS A 135 18.90 -38.65 25.14
CA CYS A 135 17.87 -38.84 26.18
C CYS A 135 17.20 -40.23 26.08
N PRO A 136 17.29 -41.07 27.12
CA PRO A 136 16.68 -42.41 27.13
C PRO A 136 15.17 -42.40 27.42
N ASN A 137 14.62 -41.29 27.91
CA ASN A 137 13.22 -41.20 28.36
C ASN A 137 12.20 -40.95 27.22
N ILE A 138 12.67 -40.76 25.98
CA ILE A 138 11.81 -40.44 24.85
C ILE A 138 11.14 -41.70 24.32
N ALA A 139 9.82 -41.77 24.45
CA ALA A 139 9.00 -42.86 23.91
C ALA A 139 8.76 -42.72 22.39
N ASP A 140 8.49 -43.87 21.75
CA ASP A 140 8.02 -43.91 20.36
C ASP A 140 6.51 -43.61 20.25
N ASN A 141 5.97 -43.76 19.03
CA ASN A 141 4.55 -43.56 18.74
C ASN A 141 3.62 -44.57 19.45
N VAL A 142 4.18 -45.64 20.02
CA VAL A 142 3.45 -46.69 20.77
C VAL A 142 3.74 -46.56 22.27
N GLU A 143 4.27 -45.40 22.70
CA GLU A 143 4.69 -45.12 24.07
C GLU A 143 5.78 -46.07 24.60
N MET A 144 6.46 -46.80 23.71
CA MET A 144 7.51 -47.74 24.08
C MET A 144 8.86 -47.01 24.19
N ARG A 145 9.45 -47.08 25.39
CA ARG A 145 10.78 -46.55 25.68
C ARG A 145 11.88 -47.53 25.25
N PRO A 146 13.11 -47.05 24.98
CA PRO A 146 14.24 -47.91 24.65
C PRO A 146 14.48 -49.03 25.66
N LEU A 147 14.33 -48.74 26.97
CA LEU A 147 14.47 -49.73 28.02
C LEU A 147 13.41 -50.84 27.93
N ASN A 148 12.17 -50.51 27.53
CA ASN A 148 11.12 -51.51 27.31
C ASN A 148 11.51 -52.51 26.23
N TYR A 149 12.11 -52.03 25.13
CA TYR A 149 12.60 -52.90 24.05
C TYR A 149 13.75 -53.80 24.52
N VAL A 150 14.70 -53.29 25.31
CA VAL A 150 15.80 -54.08 25.89
C VAL A 150 15.26 -55.20 26.79
N ILE A 151 14.21 -54.92 27.58
CA ILE A 151 13.62 -55.91 28.49
C ILE A 151 12.84 -56.99 27.73
N ILE A 152 12.10 -56.64 26.68
CA ILE A 152 11.26 -57.58 25.91
C ILE A 152 12.09 -58.52 25.03
N LYS A 153 13.24 -58.07 24.53
CA LYS A 153 14.06 -58.87 23.62
C LYS A 153 14.77 -60.02 24.35
N LYS A 154 14.81 -61.19 23.70
CA LYS A 154 15.51 -62.39 24.18
C LYS A 154 16.99 -62.28 23.83
N ILE A 155 17.81 -61.81 24.77
CA ILE A 155 19.26 -61.59 24.63
C ILE A 155 19.96 -62.30 25.79
N GLU A 156 21.26 -62.50 25.66
CA GLU A 156 22.12 -63.01 26.73
C GLU A 156 21.95 -62.18 28.02
N PRO A 157 21.76 -62.83 29.19
CA PRO A 157 21.45 -62.14 30.44
C PRO A 157 22.57 -61.19 30.89
N SER A 158 23.82 -61.49 30.57
CA SER A 158 25.01 -60.66 30.85
C SER A 158 24.90 -59.28 30.18
N ILE A 159 24.66 -59.25 28.86
CA ILE A 159 24.54 -58.02 28.07
C ILE A 159 23.27 -57.24 28.47
N LYS A 160 22.20 -57.96 28.80
CA LYS A 160 20.95 -57.35 29.24
C LYS A 160 21.14 -56.60 30.56
N GLN A 161 21.86 -57.19 31.51
CA GLN A 161 22.21 -56.54 32.77
C GLN A 161 23.13 -55.33 32.55
N GLU A 162 24.15 -55.47 31.69
CA GLU A 162 25.03 -54.35 31.34
C GLU A 162 24.26 -53.16 30.74
N LEU A 163 23.33 -53.41 29.82
CA LEU A 163 22.49 -52.36 29.23
C LEU A 163 21.62 -51.68 30.28
N VAL A 164 20.99 -52.45 31.16
CA VAL A 164 20.17 -51.92 32.25
C VAL A 164 21.00 -51.05 33.19
N ASP A 165 22.20 -51.50 33.58
CA ASP A 165 23.12 -50.73 34.42
C ASP A 165 23.58 -49.43 33.72
N LEU A 166 23.87 -49.47 32.41
CA LEU A 166 24.23 -48.29 31.62
C LEU A 166 23.11 -47.23 31.59
N PHE A 167 21.86 -47.68 31.51
CA PHE A 167 20.69 -46.81 31.54
C PHE A 167 20.52 -46.14 32.92
N PHE A 168 20.67 -46.88 34.01
CA PHE A 168 20.53 -46.35 35.37
C PHE A 168 21.71 -45.49 35.86
N HIS A 169 22.94 -45.74 35.38
CA HIS A 169 24.14 -45.08 35.90
C HIS A 169 24.27 -43.59 35.51
N ARG A 170 23.63 -43.15 34.42
CA ARG A 170 23.87 -41.81 33.85
C ARG A 170 22.65 -40.89 33.76
N VAL A 171 21.42 -41.40 33.91
CA VAL A 171 20.19 -40.62 33.70
C VAL A 171 19.11 -40.98 34.71
N ASP A 172 18.38 -39.98 35.22
CA ASP A 172 17.13 -40.18 35.95
C ASP A 172 16.05 -40.72 34.99
N ILE A 173 15.90 -42.04 34.97
CA ILE A 173 14.89 -42.72 34.15
C ILE A 173 13.53 -42.55 34.80
N TYR A 174 12.57 -41.99 34.05
CA TYR A 174 11.18 -42.00 34.49
C TYR A 174 10.65 -43.43 34.40
N LEU A 175 10.32 -43.99 35.55
CA LEU A 175 9.83 -45.35 35.72
C LEU A 175 8.30 -45.31 35.77
N ASP A 176 7.65 -45.77 34.70
CA ASP A 176 6.20 -46.01 34.73
C ASP A 176 5.88 -47.21 35.64
N GLU A 177 4.67 -47.27 36.20
CA GLU A 177 4.22 -48.42 36.99
C GLU A 177 4.37 -49.75 36.25
N GLU A 178 4.09 -49.76 34.93
CA GLU A 178 4.23 -50.95 34.08
C GLU A 178 5.70 -51.34 33.83
N LEU A 179 6.60 -50.35 33.70
CA LEU A 179 8.04 -50.56 33.55
C LEU A 179 8.66 -51.06 34.86
N CYS A 180 8.25 -50.50 36.00
CA CYS A 180 8.59 -50.99 37.33
C CYS A 180 8.17 -52.46 37.50
N ALA A 181 6.92 -52.81 37.14
CA ALA A 181 6.42 -54.17 37.23
C ALA A 181 7.24 -55.14 36.37
N ARG A 182 7.58 -54.76 35.13
CA ARG A 182 8.38 -55.59 34.21
C ARG A 182 9.85 -55.70 34.64
N LEU A 183 10.43 -54.65 35.21
CA LEU A 183 11.78 -54.65 35.77
C LEU A 183 11.86 -55.55 37.01
N LEU A 184 10.89 -55.46 37.92
CA LEU A 184 10.77 -56.32 39.10
C LEU A 184 10.49 -57.78 38.74
N GLN A 185 9.72 -58.04 37.66
CA GLN A 185 9.51 -59.38 37.13
C GLN A 185 10.79 -60.00 36.55
N TRP A 186 11.64 -59.19 35.93
CA TRP A 186 12.89 -59.65 35.33
C TRP A 186 14.03 -59.78 36.35
N ASN A 187 14.18 -58.82 37.27
CA ASN A 187 15.17 -58.86 38.35
C ASN A 187 14.57 -58.36 39.68
N PRO A 188 14.17 -59.27 40.58
CA PRO A 188 13.53 -58.91 41.85
C PRO A 188 14.48 -58.28 42.89
N GLN A 189 15.80 -58.22 42.63
CA GLN A 189 16.80 -57.61 43.53
C GLN A 189 17.19 -56.18 43.15
N LEU A 190 16.54 -55.56 42.16
CA LEU A 190 16.85 -54.21 41.69
C LEU A 190 16.27 -53.15 42.65
N ASN A 191 17.12 -52.38 43.33
CA ASN A 191 16.69 -51.24 44.15
C ASN A 191 16.29 -50.06 43.25
N LEU A 192 14.99 -49.88 43.02
CA LEU A 192 14.45 -48.74 42.27
C LEU A 192 14.40 -47.49 43.17
N PRO A 193 14.80 -46.29 42.69
CA PRO A 193 14.62 -45.07 43.45
C PRO A 193 13.11 -44.82 43.62
N THR A 194 12.63 -44.94 44.86
CA THR A 194 11.26 -44.60 45.24
C THR A 194 11.00 -43.16 44.87
N ALA A 195 9.90 -42.92 44.15
CA ALA A 195 9.37 -41.60 43.84
C ALA A 195 9.50 -40.69 45.05
N SER A 196 10.40 -39.71 44.98
CA SER A 196 10.54 -38.70 46.00
C SER A 196 9.20 -37.98 46.15
N SER A 197 8.66 -38.01 47.37
CA SER A 197 7.51 -37.25 47.85
C SER A 197 7.42 -35.84 47.26
N PRO A 198 6.22 -35.32 46.97
CA PRO A 198 6.05 -33.97 46.44
C PRO A 198 6.53 -32.97 47.51
N SER A 199 7.68 -32.35 47.28
CA SER A 199 7.97 -31.08 47.93
C SER A 199 6.86 -30.11 47.49
N ASN A 200 6.15 -29.53 48.45
CA ASN A 200 5.00 -28.63 48.25
C ASN A 200 5.27 -27.36 47.42
N GLU A 201 6.47 -27.22 46.83
CA GLU A 201 6.81 -26.18 45.87
C GLU A 201 6.99 -26.81 44.49
N VAL A 202 6.02 -26.59 43.61
CA VAL A 202 6.10 -26.96 42.20
C VAL A 202 7.11 -26.03 41.52
N ASN A 203 8.16 -26.61 40.93
CA ASN A 203 9.18 -25.82 40.22
C ASN A 203 8.68 -25.41 38.81
N LYS A 204 9.05 -24.19 38.36
CA LYS A 204 8.75 -23.67 37.00
C LYS A 204 9.10 -24.67 35.89
N GLU A 205 10.21 -25.38 36.05
CA GLU A 205 10.64 -26.41 35.09
C GLU A 205 9.72 -27.63 35.05
N GLN A 206 9.07 -28.01 36.16
CA GLN A 206 8.11 -29.13 36.18
C GLN A 206 6.86 -28.79 35.37
N LEU A 207 6.37 -27.55 35.48
CA LEU A 207 5.24 -27.05 34.70
C LEU A 207 5.58 -26.90 33.20
N LEU A 208 6.76 -26.36 32.87
CA LEU A 208 7.23 -26.28 31.48
C LEU A 208 7.43 -27.67 30.86
N ARG A 209 7.92 -28.64 31.64
CA ARG A 209 8.03 -30.04 31.20
C ARG A 209 6.65 -30.64 30.92
N ALA A 210 5.66 -30.42 31.80
CA ALA A 210 4.29 -30.90 31.60
C ALA A 210 3.67 -30.38 30.28
N LEU A 211 3.87 -29.09 29.97
CA LEU A 211 3.43 -28.48 28.71
C LEU A 211 4.14 -29.09 27.50
N ARG A 212 5.48 -29.23 27.55
CA ARG A 212 6.27 -29.85 26.46
C ARG A 212 5.91 -31.32 26.21
N THR A 213 5.41 -32.01 27.22
CA THR A 213 4.91 -33.39 27.11
C THR A 213 3.45 -33.50 26.66
N GLY A 214 2.73 -32.37 26.55
CA GLY A 214 1.32 -32.32 26.14
C GLY A 214 0.32 -32.74 27.22
N ASN A 215 0.74 -32.83 28.49
CA ASN A 215 -0.07 -33.38 29.58
C ASN A 215 -0.82 -32.24 30.33
N GLU A 216 -1.81 -31.64 29.65
CA GLU A 216 -2.50 -30.42 30.11
C GLU A 216 -3.25 -30.62 31.44
N GLY A 217 -3.76 -31.84 31.72
CA GLY A 217 -4.46 -32.15 32.97
C GLY A 217 -3.57 -32.10 34.21
N GLN A 218 -2.33 -32.59 34.12
CA GLN A 218 -1.35 -32.50 35.22
C GLN A 218 -0.88 -31.06 35.43
N PHE A 219 -0.76 -30.29 34.35
CA PHE A 219 -0.42 -28.87 34.40
C PHE A 219 -1.47 -28.08 35.20
N CYS A 220 -2.77 -28.27 34.94
CA CYS A 220 -3.83 -27.57 35.67
C CYS A 220 -3.82 -27.86 37.18
N GLN A 221 -3.53 -29.11 37.56
CA GLN A 221 -3.43 -29.50 38.98
C GLN A 221 -2.24 -28.86 39.68
N TRP A 222 -1.08 -28.81 39.01
CA TRP A 222 0.13 -28.22 39.56
C TRP A 222 0.15 -26.70 39.54
N LEU A 223 -0.62 -26.07 38.64
CA LEU A 223 -0.76 -24.62 38.54
C LEU A 223 -1.26 -23.98 39.84
N GLY A 224 -2.19 -24.63 40.54
CA GLY A 224 -2.78 -24.13 41.79
C GLY A 224 -1.77 -23.91 42.92
N ASN A 225 -0.62 -24.58 42.88
CA ASN A 225 0.41 -24.53 43.92
C ASN A 225 1.63 -23.67 43.51
N TYR A 226 1.71 -23.20 42.27
CA TYR A 226 2.84 -22.40 41.77
C TYR A 226 2.65 -20.92 42.10
N LYS A 227 3.66 -20.24 42.65
CA LYS A 227 3.61 -18.80 43.01
C LYS A 227 4.66 -17.94 42.29
N GLY A 228 5.30 -18.47 41.24
CA GLY A 228 6.39 -17.80 40.51
C GLY A 228 5.93 -17.06 39.25
N ASP A 229 6.89 -16.53 38.48
CA ASP A 229 6.62 -15.84 37.23
C ASP A 229 5.99 -16.78 36.18
N CYS A 230 4.87 -16.34 35.61
CA CYS A 230 4.10 -17.10 34.62
C CYS A 230 4.43 -16.72 33.17
N ILE A 231 5.29 -15.72 32.92
CA ILE A 231 5.56 -15.17 31.57
C ILE A 231 5.97 -16.28 30.58
N HIS A 232 6.95 -17.10 30.95
CA HIS A 232 7.41 -18.21 30.10
C HIS A 232 6.39 -19.33 29.94
N LEU A 233 5.47 -19.51 30.89
CA LEU A 233 4.38 -20.47 30.75
C LEU A 233 3.38 -19.99 29.69
N TYR A 234 3.07 -18.69 29.67
CA TYR A 234 2.27 -18.09 28.61
C TYR A 234 2.94 -18.20 27.24
N GLU A 235 4.23 -17.89 27.14
CA GLU A 235 5.00 -18.04 25.89
C GLU A 235 4.91 -19.48 25.35
N GLU A 236 5.17 -20.48 26.19
CA GLU A 236 5.13 -21.91 25.80
C GLU A 236 3.70 -22.35 25.42
N CYS A 237 2.66 -21.89 26.15
CA CYS A 237 1.27 -22.18 25.81
C CYS A 237 0.86 -21.60 24.45
N ILE A 238 1.27 -20.36 24.16
CA ILE A 238 0.91 -19.65 22.92
C ILE A 238 1.67 -20.21 21.72
N THR A 239 2.97 -20.48 21.87
CA THR A 239 3.86 -21.01 20.81
C THR A 239 3.50 -22.43 20.36
N ASN A 240 2.99 -23.26 21.28
CA ASN A 240 2.64 -24.66 21.03
C ASN A 240 1.14 -24.94 20.91
N GLY A 241 0.27 -23.98 21.24
CA GLY A 241 -1.18 -24.11 21.05
C GLY A 241 -1.90 -24.87 22.17
N HIS A 242 -1.43 -24.79 23.41
CA HIS A 242 -2.06 -25.45 24.56
C HIS A 242 -3.27 -24.66 25.07
N HIS A 243 -4.44 -24.88 24.46
CA HIS A 243 -5.65 -24.08 24.72
C HIS A 243 -6.20 -24.24 26.15
N THR A 244 -6.26 -25.45 26.71
CA THR A 244 -6.84 -25.67 28.05
C THR A 244 -5.92 -25.17 29.17
N ALA A 245 -4.61 -25.30 28.96
CA ALA A 245 -3.59 -24.76 29.86
C ALA A 245 -3.61 -23.23 29.87
N LEU A 246 -3.81 -22.60 28.71
CA LEU A 246 -3.96 -21.14 28.58
C LEU A 246 -5.20 -20.62 29.33
N ASP A 247 -6.35 -21.27 29.17
CA ASP A 247 -7.58 -20.88 29.88
C ASP A 247 -7.40 -20.94 31.41
N SER A 248 -6.77 -22.02 31.89
CA SER A 248 -6.47 -22.21 33.32
C SER A 248 -5.51 -21.14 33.84
N LEU A 249 -4.48 -20.79 33.06
CA LEU A 249 -3.54 -19.71 33.38
C LEU A 249 -4.25 -18.35 33.48
N LEU A 250 -5.08 -18.01 32.50
CA LEU A 250 -5.83 -16.74 32.47
C LEU A 250 -6.82 -16.62 33.64
N GLN A 251 -7.41 -17.73 34.09
CA GLN A 251 -8.31 -17.75 35.24
C GLN A 251 -7.59 -17.50 36.57
N HIS A 252 -6.41 -18.09 36.77
CA HIS A 252 -5.67 -18.01 38.03
C HIS A 252 -4.74 -16.80 38.14
N TYR A 253 -4.20 -16.32 37.01
CA TYR A 253 -3.20 -15.24 36.97
C TYR A 253 -3.56 -14.16 35.93
N PRO A 254 -4.35 -13.14 36.27
CA PRO A 254 -4.62 -12.03 35.37
C PRO A 254 -3.33 -11.22 35.14
N THR A 255 -2.78 -11.28 33.93
CA THR A 255 -1.49 -10.65 33.61
C THR A 255 -1.60 -9.15 33.37
N LYS A 256 -0.61 -8.39 33.85
CA LYS A 256 -0.43 -6.96 33.55
C LYS A 256 0.23 -6.75 32.18
N ASP A 257 1.04 -7.71 31.72
CA ASP A 257 1.82 -7.65 30.46
C ASP A 257 1.09 -8.30 29.27
N ARG A 258 -0.23 -8.10 29.14
CA ARG A 258 -1.02 -8.66 28.03
C ARG A 258 -0.50 -8.28 26.64
N GLN A 259 0.15 -7.13 26.51
CA GLN A 259 0.71 -6.64 25.24
C GLN A 259 1.71 -7.64 24.63
N ILE A 260 2.65 -8.12 25.43
CA ILE A 260 3.69 -9.07 25.00
C ILE A 260 3.05 -10.37 24.51
N PHE A 261 2.04 -10.86 25.24
CA PHE A 261 1.34 -12.09 24.86
C PHE A 261 0.49 -11.94 23.60
N VAL A 262 -0.08 -10.76 23.34
CA VAL A 262 -0.78 -10.46 22.08
C VAL A 262 0.21 -10.43 20.91
N GLU A 263 1.38 -9.81 21.06
CA GLU A 263 2.44 -9.83 20.05
C GLU A 263 2.91 -11.26 19.75
N PHE A 264 3.09 -12.09 20.78
CA PHE A 264 3.41 -13.51 20.61
C PHE A 264 2.31 -14.29 19.90
N ALA A 265 1.04 -14.11 20.30
CA ALA A 265 -0.08 -14.79 19.66
C ALA A 265 -0.12 -14.49 18.15
N ILE A 266 0.25 -13.27 17.77
CA ILE A 266 0.24 -12.80 16.38
C ILE A 266 1.48 -13.24 15.62
N ALA A 267 2.66 -13.26 16.27
CA ALA A 267 3.88 -13.79 15.68
C ALA A 267 3.79 -15.29 15.34
N TYR A 268 2.97 -16.05 16.08
CA TYR A 268 2.74 -17.49 15.84
C TYR A 268 1.39 -17.82 15.19
N GLY A 269 0.53 -16.82 14.96
CA GLY A 269 -0.79 -16.99 14.33
C GLY A 269 -1.82 -17.74 15.19
N ASN A 270 -1.68 -17.75 16.51
CA ASN A 270 -2.58 -18.46 17.42
C ASN A 270 -3.88 -17.65 17.64
N TRP A 271 -4.88 -17.89 16.79
CA TRP A 271 -6.16 -17.17 16.79
C TRP A 271 -6.97 -17.37 18.08
N TYR A 272 -6.91 -18.55 18.69
CA TYR A 272 -7.65 -18.86 19.92
C TYR A 272 -7.07 -18.10 21.12
N ALA A 273 -5.74 -18.10 21.24
CA ALA A 273 -5.09 -17.34 22.30
C ALA A 273 -5.35 -15.84 22.15
N LEU A 274 -5.35 -15.34 20.92
CA LEU A 274 -5.64 -13.95 20.62
C LEU A 274 -7.06 -13.54 21.03
N ASP A 275 -8.08 -14.32 20.65
CA ASP A 275 -9.48 -14.06 21.03
C ASP A 275 -9.64 -14.00 22.57
N LYS A 276 -9.07 -14.97 23.29
CA LYS A 276 -9.10 -15.01 24.76
C LYS A 276 -8.35 -13.86 25.42
N LEU A 277 -7.21 -13.45 24.88
CA LEU A 277 -6.42 -12.33 25.43
C LEU A 277 -7.11 -10.97 25.22
N LEU A 278 -7.84 -10.82 24.11
CA LEU A 278 -8.61 -9.61 23.79
C LEU A 278 -9.89 -9.48 24.61
N GLN A 279 -10.47 -10.60 25.08
CA GLN A 279 -11.61 -10.57 26.00
C GLN A 279 -11.27 -9.79 27.29
N ASN A 280 -12.09 -8.79 27.61
CA ASN A 280 -11.99 -7.92 28.77
C ASN A 280 -10.71 -7.06 28.85
N TRP A 281 -10.01 -6.85 27.74
CA TRP A 281 -8.86 -5.95 27.65
C TRP A 281 -9.14 -4.77 26.74
N GLN A 282 -8.55 -3.61 27.06
CA GLN A 282 -8.53 -2.43 26.19
C GLN A 282 -7.13 -2.25 25.63
N MET A 283 -7.01 -2.30 24.30
CA MET A 283 -5.74 -2.16 23.61
C MET A 283 -5.17 -0.74 23.75
N PRO A 284 -3.86 -0.58 24.04
CA PRO A 284 -3.20 0.72 24.01
C PRO A 284 -3.19 1.29 22.58
N LYS A 285 -3.50 2.58 22.44
CA LYS A 285 -3.70 3.28 21.15
C LYS A 285 -2.48 3.29 20.22
N ASN A 286 -1.27 3.04 20.73
CA ASN A 286 0.00 3.17 20.00
C ASN A 286 0.62 1.83 19.58
N MET A 287 -0.07 0.72 19.79
CA MET A 287 0.50 -0.61 19.57
C MET A 287 0.31 -1.04 18.10
N ASP A 288 1.41 -1.08 17.35
CA ASP A 288 1.41 -1.45 15.94
C ASP A 288 1.46 -2.97 15.75
N VAL A 289 0.29 -3.57 15.80
CA VAL A 289 0.13 -5.02 15.70
C VAL A 289 -0.31 -5.45 14.31
N LEU A 290 -1.11 -4.62 13.64
CA LEU A 290 -1.64 -4.91 12.32
C LEU A 290 -0.54 -4.93 11.26
N SER A 291 0.42 -4.00 11.30
CA SER A 291 1.51 -3.98 10.31
C SER A 291 2.32 -5.26 10.33
N SER A 292 2.63 -5.76 11.54
CA SER A 292 3.36 -7.01 11.75
C SER A 292 2.58 -8.24 11.25
N LEU A 293 1.25 -8.26 11.46
CA LEU A 293 0.39 -9.36 11.02
C LEU A 293 0.18 -9.36 9.51
N VAL A 294 -0.03 -8.19 8.89
CA VAL A 294 -0.26 -8.04 7.45
C VAL A 294 0.92 -8.60 6.64
N CYS A 295 2.16 -8.44 7.12
CA CYS A 295 3.34 -9.01 6.48
C CYS A 295 3.36 -10.55 6.40
N ARG A 296 2.49 -11.23 7.16
CA ARG A 296 2.52 -12.68 7.37
C ARG A 296 1.25 -13.40 6.91
N LEU A 297 0.31 -12.68 6.29
CA LEU A 297 -0.97 -13.26 5.87
C LEU A 297 -0.83 -14.38 4.82
N ASP A 298 0.21 -14.32 3.98
CA ASP A 298 0.51 -15.35 2.96
C ASP A 298 1.27 -16.58 3.50
N GLU A 299 1.70 -16.56 4.77
CA GLU A 299 2.39 -17.71 5.35
C GLU A 299 1.43 -18.90 5.47
N ARG A 300 1.77 -20.02 4.81
CA ARG A 300 0.98 -21.26 4.94
C ARG A 300 0.97 -21.72 6.40
N PRO A 301 -0.18 -22.16 6.93
CA PRO A 301 -0.30 -22.62 8.31
C PRO A 301 0.65 -23.81 8.54
N GLN A 302 1.70 -23.61 9.34
CA GLN A 302 2.66 -24.67 9.68
C GLN A 302 2.11 -25.63 10.74
N LYS A 303 1.18 -25.16 11.57
CA LYS A 303 0.55 -25.90 12.67
C LYS A 303 -0.99 -25.77 12.56
N SER A 304 -1.74 -26.73 13.11
CA SER A 304 -3.21 -26.75 13.02
C SER A 304 -3.90 -25.52 13.63
N PHE A 305 -3.25 -24.86 14.59
CA PHE A 305 -3.77 -23.68 15.28
C PHE A 305 -3.25 -22.33 14.73
N SER A 306 -2.32 -22.34 13.77
CA SER A 306 -1.77 -21.11 13.19
C SER A 306 -2.64 -20.66 12.02
N ASP A 307 -3.42 -19.58 12.18
CA ASP A 307 -4.24 -18.99 11.11
C ASP A 307 -4.19 -17.45 11.22
N PHE A 308 -3.31 -16.85 10.42
CA PHE A 308 -3.06 -15.40 10.43
C PHE A 308 -4.25 -14.60 9.90
N VAL A 309 -5.04 -15.15 8.96
CA VAL A 309 -6.23 -14.49 8.41
C VAL A 309 -7.31 -14.40 9.49
N LYS A 310 -7.56 -15.48 10.24
CA LYS A 310 -8.49 -15.43 11.38
C LYS A 310 -8.02 -14.48 12.48
N CYS A 311 -6.71 -14.45 12.77
CA CYS A 311 -6.17 -13.49 13.73
C CYS A 311 -6.46 -12.04 13.29
N PHE A 312 -6.37 -11.77 12.00
CA PHE A 312 -6.61 -10.46 11.42
C PHE A 312 -8.09 -10.05 11.52
N ASP A 313 -9.00 -10.97 11.22
CA ASP A 313 -10.45 -10.73 11.35
C ASP A 313 -10.86 -10.48 12.80
N ILE A 314 -10.30 -11.25 13.76
CA ILE A 314 -10.56 -11.08 15.19
C ILE A 314 -10.11 -9.69 15.66
N LEU A 315 -8.92 -9.24 15.23
CA LEU A 315 -8.41 -7.91 15.56
C LEU A 315 -9.30 -6.81 15.02
N LEU A 316 -9.72 -6.89 13.75
CA LEU A 316 -10.61 -5.90 13.15
C LEU A 316 -12.01 -5.91 13.78
N GLY A 317 -12.54 -7.10 14.09
CA GLY A 317 -13.83 -7.28 14.75
C GLY A 317 -13.88 -6.75 16.19
N SER A 318 -12.74 -6.70 16.88
CA SER A 318 -12.64 -6.13 18.23
C SER A 318 -12.96 -4.63 18.28
N GLY A 319 -12.75 -3.90 17.17
CA GLY A 319 -12.96 -2.45 17.07
C GLY A 319 -12.04 -1.58 17.94
N GLN A 320 -11.08 -2.19 18.67
CA GLN A 320 -10.17 -1.49 19.57
C GLN A 320 -8.85 -1.07 18.89
N VAL A 321 -8.60 -1.58 17.69
CA VAL A 321 -7.32 -1.43 17.00
C VAL A 321 -7.29 -0.13 16.20
N ASN A 322 -6.23 0.65 16.36
CA ASN A 322 -6.01 1.84 15.56
C ASN A 322 -5.41 1.45 14.19
N LEU A 323 -6.21 1.60 13.13
CA LEU A 323 -5.84 1.24 11.76
C LEU A 323 -4.80 2.17 11.13
N ASN A 324 -4.57 3.32 11.76
CA ASN A 324 -3.80 4.44 11.20
C ASN A 324 -2.46 4.67 11.91
N ILE A 325 -2.00 3.69 12.70
CA ILE A 325 -0.68 3.75 13.33
C ILE A 325 0.40 3.75 12.24
N GLN A 326 1.39 4.62 12.39
CA GLN A 326 2.55 4.68 11.51
C GLN A 326 3.76 4.07 12.20
N ASP A 327 4.51 3.27 11.45
CA ASP A 327 5.82 2.78 11.87
C ASP A 327 6.89 3.89 11.80
N LYS A 328 8.14 3.54 12.11
CA LYS A 328 9.29 4.47 12.02
C LYS A 328 9.53 5.04 10.61
N SER A 329 9.01 4.38 9.57
CA SER A 329 9.09 4.80 8.18
C SER A 329 7.83 5.55 7.70
N GLY A 330 6.89 5.83 8.59
CA GLY A 330 5.62 6.50 8.26
C GLY A 330 4.60 5.60 7.58
N ARG A 331 4.84 4.28 7.50
CA ARG A 331 3.94 3.34 6.84
C ARG A 331 2.85 2.88 7.79
N THR A 332 1.63 2.80 7.26
CA THR A 332 0.46 2.27 7.97
C THR A 332 0.23 0.80 7.59
N PRO A 333 -0.60 0.05 8.33
CA PRO A 333 -1.01 -1.29 7.93
C PRO A 333 -1.54 -1.37 6.50
N LEU A 334 -2.22 -0.32 6.04
CA LEU A 334 -2.71 -0.22 4.66
C LEU A 334 -1.57 -0.14 3.64
N HIS A 335 -0.48 0.58 3.93
CA HIS A 335 0.70 0.59 3.05
C HIS A 335 1.36 -0.79 2.97
N TYR A 336 1.41 -1.54 4.08
CA TYR A 336 1.92 -2.90 4.04
C TYR A 336 1.03 -3.82 3.21
N ALA A 337 -0.30 -3.72 3.37
CA ALA A 337 -1.24 -4.54 2.62
C ALA A 337 -1.10 -4.32 1.10
N THR A 338 -0.83 -3.10 0.66
CA THR A 338 -0.60 -2.79 -0.75
C THR A 338 0.77 -3.24 -1.25
N ILE A 339 1.83 -3.07 -0.45
CA ILE A 339 3.19 -3.53 -0.80
C ILE A 339 3.25 -5.05 -1.00
N TYR A 340 2.54 -5.82 -0.16
CA TYR A 340 2.45 -7.27 -0.30
C TYR A 340 1.32 -7.74 -1.24
N ASN A 341 0.60 -6.80 -1.86
CA ASN A 341 -0.51 -7.07 -2.79
C ASN A 341 -1.60 -7.99 -2.20
N HIS A 342 -1.95 -7.80 -0.92
CA HIS A 342 -3.00 -8.56 -0.25
C HIS A 342 -4.36 -7.88 -0.43
N GLU A 343 -5.06 -8.21 -1.52
CA GLU A 343 -6.38 -7.62 -1.84
C GLU A 343 -7.38 -7.74 -0.69
N TYR A 344 -7.44 -8.92 -0.06
CA TYR A 344 -8.32 -9.18 1.09
C TYR A 344 -8.02 -8.24 2.27
N ALA A 345 -6.75 -8.10 2.64
CA ALA A 345 -6.34 -7.22 3.73
C ALA A 345 -6.65 -5.74 3.41
N VAL A 346 -6.43 -5.31 2.16
CA VAL A 346 -6.79 -3.97 1.69
C VAL A 346 -8.29 -3.73 1.82
N GLN A 347 -9.13 -4.65 1.33
CA GLN A 347 -10.60 -4.52 1.41
C GLN A 347 -11.09 -4.43 2.87
N GLN A 348 -10.61 -5.32 3.75
CA GLN A 348 -11.05 -5.32 5.15
C GLN A 348 -10.57 -4.07 5.91
N LEU A 349 -9.33 -3.61 5.71
CA LEU A 349 -8.83 -2.37 6.33
C LEU A 349 -9.65 -1.16 5.87
N LEU A 350 -9.95 -1.07 4.59
CA LEU A 350 -10.77 0.00 4.02
C LEU A 350 -12.20 -0.05 4.57
N LEU A 351 -12.83 -1.23 4.64
CA LEU A 351 -14.16 -1.43 5.21
C LEU A 351 -14.26 -0.93 6.65
N HIS A 352 -13.25 -1.21 7.48
CA HIS A 352 -13.19 -0.75 8.87
C HIS A 352 -12.78 0.73 9.01
N GLY A 353 -12.46 1.42 7.91
CA GLY A 353 -12.22 2.86 7.85
C GLY A 353 -10.75 3.26 8.01
N ALA A 354 -9.81 2.47 7.52
CA ALA A 354 -8.43 2.89 7.35
C ALA A 354 -8.36 4.13 6.45
N SER A 355 -7.55 5.11 6.83
CA SER A 355 -7.51 6.39 6.11
C SER A 355 -6.57 6.34 4.90
N LEU A 356 -7.05 6.87 3.77
CA LEU A 356 -6.27 6.95 2.51
C LEU A 356 -5.35 8.18 2.45
N ASN A 357 -5.47 9.10 3.41
CA ASN A 357 -4.80 10.41 3.39
C ASN A 357 -3.45 10.43 4.09
N ILE A 358 -2.98 9.30 4.61
CA ILE A 358 -1.70 9.19 5.31
C ILE A 358 -0.58 8.92 4.31
N ASP A 359 0.50 9.69 4.41
CA ASP A 359 1.72 9.55 3.61
C ASP A 359 2.82 8.82 4.38
N SER A 360 3.60 8.02 3.66
CA SER A 360 4.86 7.49 4.17
C SER A 360 5.97 8.55 4.18
N VAL A 361 7.11 8.28 4.84
CA VAL A 361 8.29 9.16 4.78
C VAL A 361 8.78 9.40 3.34
N PHE A 362 8.49 8.46 2.43
CA PHE A 362 8.79 8.59 1.00
C PHE A 362 7.74 9.38 0.21
N THR A 363 6.76 10.00 0.90
CA THR A 363 5.62 10.75 0.32
C THR A 363 4.71 9.94 -0.61
N GLU A 364 4.80 8.61 -0.56
CA GLU A 364 3.89 7.70 -1.25
C GLU A 364 2.61 7.57 -0.44
N LEU A 365 1.45 7.70 -1.10
CA LEU A 365 0.15 7.37 -0.52
C LEU A 365 -0.19 5.92 -0.84
N ALA A 366 -0.84 5.23 0.09
CA ALA A 366 -1.31 3.85 -0.14
C ALA A 366 -2.19 3.74 -1.41
N ILE A 367 -2.95 4.79 -1.75
CA ILE A 367 -3.85 4.83 -2.90
C ILE A 367 -3.14 4.71 -4.26
N ASP A 368 -1.87 5.09 -4.35
CA ASP A 368 -1.12 5.02 -5.61
C ASP A 368 -0.86 3.56 -6.03
N THR A 369 -0.82 2.66 -5.05
CA THR A 369 -0.52 1.23 -5.21
C THR A 369 -1.77 0.32 -5.21
N ILE A 370 -2.92 0.82 -4.77
CA ILE A 370 -4.17 0.03 -4.74
C ILE A 370 -4.70 -0.13 -6.16
N GLU A 371 -5.22 -1.31 -6.50
CA GLU A 371 -5.87 -1.53 -7.79
C GLU A 371 -7.19 -0.73 -7.93
N PRO A 372 -7.47 -0.15 -9.11
CA PRO A 372 -8.66 0.68 -9.30
C PRO A 372 -9.98 -0.07 -9.07
N GLU A 373 -10.03 -1.37 -9.39
CA GLU A 373 -11.24 -2.20 -9.25
C GLU A 373 -11.60 -2.42 -7.77
N LEU A 374 -10.59 -2.72 -6.94
CA LEU A 374 -10.77 -2.86 -5.49
C LEU A 374 -11.23 -1.55 -4.84
N LEU A 375 -10.71 -0.43 -5.33
CA LEU A 375 -11.08 0.89 -4.84
C LEU A 375 -12.49 1.29 -5.28
N GLU A 376 -12.91 0.94 -6.50
CA GLU A 376 -14.30 1.09 -6.97
C GLU A 376 -15.25 0.27 -6.10
N GLU A 377 -14.92 -1.00 -5.81
CA GLU A 377 -15.72 -1.87 -4.95
C GLU A 377 -15.86 -1.30 -3.53
N HIS A 378 -14.76 -0.80 -2.96
CA HIS A 378 -14.79 -0.14 -1.65
C HIS A 378 -15.67 1.11 -1.67
N PHE A 379 -15.51 1.99 -2.65
CA PHE A 379 -16.32 3.21 -2.76
C PHE A 379 -17.80 2.92 -2.99
N ASP A 380 -18.11 1.88 -3.76
CA ASP A 380 -19.45 1.34 -3.88
C ASP A 380 -19.97 0.95 -2.48
N ASN A 381 -19.21 0.19 -1.70
CA ASN A 381 -19.60 -0.29 -0.35
C ASN A 381 -19.83 0.85 0.65
N CYS A 382 -19.15 1.98 0.47
CA CYS A 382 -19.40 3.19 1.26
C CYS A 382 -20.73 3.91 0.93
N ILE A 383 -21.45 3.53 -0.13
CA ILE A 383 -22.79 4.03 -0.45
C ILE A 383 -23.83 2.97 -0.07
N THR A 384 -24.66 3.29 0.91
CA THR A 384 -25.75 2.42 1.38
C THR A 384 -27.10 3.12 1.25
N SER A 385 -28.19 2.37 1.40
CA SER A 385 -29.55 2.91 1.35
C SER A 385 -30.43 2.28 2.41
N ASN A 386 -31.49 2.97 2.80
CA ASN A 386 -32.45 2.50 3.80
C ASN A 386 -33.35 1.31 3.37
N GLY A 387 -33.09 0.69 2.22
CA GLY A 387 -33.81 -0.50 1.74
C GLY A 387 -35.24 -0.24 1.24
N LYS A 388 -35.70 1.02 1.23
CA LYS A 388 -37.02 1.41 0.70
C LYS A 388 -37.02 1.44 -0.84
N SER A 389 -38.22 1.39 -1.43
CA SER A 389 -38.40 1.50 -2.88
C SER A 389 -37.87 2.83 -3.41
N ARG A 390 -37.19 2.80 -4.57
CA ARG A 390 -36.60 3.99 -5.23
C ARG A 390 -37.61 5.07 -5.60
N ALA A 391 -38.90 4.73 -5.68
CA ALA A 391 -39.98 5.68 -5.98
C ALA A 391 -40.61 6.30 -4.72
N ALA A 392 -40.24 5.84 -3.52
CA ALA A 392 -40.74 6.41 -2.28
C ALA A 392 -40.07 7.76 -1.99
N GLY A 393 -40.84 8.74 -1.50
CA GLY A 393 -40.32 10.05 -1.07
C GLY A 393 -39.26 9.93 0.03
N ASP A 394 -39.40 8.94 0.91
CA ASP A 394 -38.48 8.66 2.02
C ASP A 394 -37.22 7.86 1.62
N PHE A 395 -36.89 7.76 0.33
CA PHE A 395 -35.70 7.04 -0.11
C PHE A 395 -34.45 7.81 0.35
N GLU A 396 -33.65 7.19 1.21
CA GLU A 396 -32.48 7.80 1.85
C GLU A 396 -31.22 7.05 1.40
N VAL A 397 -30.23 7.82 0.95
CA VAL A 397 -28.90 7.33 0.56
C VAL A 397 -27.89 7.82 1.58
N THR A 398 -27.12 6.89 2.12
CA THR A 398 -26.09 7.12 3.13
C THR A 398 -24.71 7.02 2.51
N PHE A 399 -23.89 8.05 2.71
CA PHE A 399 -22.49 8.11 2.31
C PHE A 399 -21.60 7.98 3.54
N ASN A 400 -20.67 7.03 3.50
CA ASN A 400 -19.64 6.88 4.51
C ASN A 400 -18.31 7.47 4.02
N PHE A 401 -17.84 8.53 4.68
CA PHE A 401 -16.59 9.21 4.32
C PHE A 401 -15.44 8.93 5.29
N LYS A 402 -15.59 7.96 6.20
CA LYS A 402 -14.59 7.62 7.23
C LYS A 402 -13.19 7.41 6.65
N THR A 403 -13.10 6.76 5.47
CA THR A 403 -11.84 6.50 4.73
C THR A 403 -11.08 7.77 4.33
N PHE A 404 -11.76 8.90 4.14
CA PHE A 404 -11.15 10.18 3.74
C PHE A 404 -10.86 11.10 4.92
N LYS A 405 -11.37 10.79 6.12
CA LYS A 405 -11.12 11.59 7.32
C LYS A 405 -9.67 11.38 7.79
N ILE A 406 -9.03 12.47 8.19
CA ILE A 406 -7.69 12.40 8.81
C ILE A 406 -7.88 12.07 10.30
N PRO A 407 -7.11 11.11 10.85
CA PRO A 407 -7.18 10.79 12.27
C PRO A 407 -6.89 12.01 13.15
N ASP A 408 -7.68 12.20 14.21
CA ASP A 408 -7.55 13.36 15.12
C ASP A 408 -6.17 13.43 15.78
N ASP A 409 -5.54 12.28 16.03
CA ASP A 409 -4.18 12.16 16.61
C ASP A 409 -3.11 12.77 15.70
N MET A 410 -3.32 12.78 14.38
CA MET A 410 -2.38 13.33 13.40
C MET A 410 -2.55 14.84 13.16
N LYS A 411 -3.70 15.44 13.52
CA LYS A 411 -3.96 16.88 13.34
C LYS A 411 -2.94 17.78 14.05
N PHE A 412 -2.22 17.25 15.05
CA PHE A 412 -1.22 17.99 15.85
C PHE A 412 0.24 17.78 15.45
N SER A 413 0.54 16.81 14.57
CA SER A 413 1.92 16.57 14.14
C SER A 413 2.35 17.62 13.10
N ARG A 414 3.16 18.59 13.54
CA ARG A 414 3.60 19.80 12.82
C ARG A 414 4.30 19.60 11.45
N LYS A 415 4.41 18.38 10.92
CA LYS A 415 5.20 18.07 9.71
C LYS A 415 4.42 17.59 8.49
N SER A 416 3.20 17.06 8.60
CA SER A 416 2.43 16.68 7.42
C SER A 416 1.38 17.74 7.12
N HIS A 417 1.47 18.33 5.93
CA HIS A 417 0.42 19.17 5.35
C HIS A 417 -0.79 18.31 4.95
N SER A 418 -1.26 17.37 5.78
CA SER A 418 -2.33 16.43 5.42
C SER A 418 -3.64 17.20 5.24
N SER A 419 -3.89 17.66 4.01
CA SER A 419 -5.18 18.14 3.57
C SER A 419 -6.01 16.93 3.15
N GLU A 420 -7.28 16.89 3.55
CA GLU A 420 -8.21 15.79 3.24
C GLU A 420 -8.38 15.55 1.72
N MET A 421 -8.06 16.56 0.91
CA MET A 421 -8.11 16.52 -0.56
C MET A 421 -6.91 15.79 -1.20
N ARG A 422 -5.89 15.40 -0.43
CA ARG A 422 -4.65 14.84 -0.98
C ARG A 422 -4.87 13.49 -1.69
N ALA A 423 -5.56 12.55 -1.05
CA ALA A 423 -5.88 11.26 -1.67
C ALA A 423 -6.69 11.47 -2.96
N ILE A 424 -7.65 12.39 -2.94
CA ILE A 424 -8.48 12.72 -4.12
C ILE A 424 -7.61 13.30 -5.24
N ARG A 425 -6.63 14.14 -4.91
CA ARG A 425 -5.67 14.65 -5.89
C ARG A 425 -4.79 13.55 -6.47
N ALA A 426 -4.33 12.60 -5.66
CA ALA A 426 -3.56 11.45 -6.13
C ALA A 426 -4.38 10.60 -7.14
N ILE A 427 -5.68 10.39 -6.89
CA ILE A 427 -6.61 9.75 -7.83
C ILE A 427 -6.65 10.50 -9.17
N GLY A 428 -6.65 11.84 -9.14
CA GLY A 428 -6.71 12.69 -10.32
C GLY A 428 -5.40 12.76 -11.13
N GLU A 429 -4.26 12.72 -10.45
CA GLU A 429 -2.93 12.73 -11.07
C GLU A 429 -2.62 11.37 -11.74
N SER A 430 -3.05 10.26 -11.15
CA SER A 430 -2.89 8.93 -11.73
C SER A 430 -3.70 8.74 -13.02
N LYS A 431 -3.09 8.11 -14.03
CA LYS A 431 -3.78 7.76 -15.29
C LYS A 431 -4.78 6.62 -15.12
N THR A 432 -4.54 5.69 -14.20
CA THR A 432 -5.39 4.52 -13.96
C THR A 432 -6.60 4.88 -13.10
N HIS A 433 -6.38 5.64 -12.03
CA HIS A 433 -7.42 5.97 -11.04
C HIS A 433 -8.33 7.12 -11.45
N ARG A 434 -7.97 7.90 -12.48
CA ARG A 434 -8.68 9.15 -12.82
C ARG A 434 -10.19 9.00 -13.04
N HIS A 435 -10.61 7.87 -13.62
CA HIS A 435 -12.03 7.60 -13.86
C HIS A 435 -12.86 7.51 -12.58
N LEU A 436 -12.24 7.15 -11.44
CA LEU A 436 -12.88 7.10 -10.13
C LEU A 436 -13.30 8.47 -9.62
N LEU A 437 -12.74 9.58 -10.14
CA LEU A 437 -13.23 10.92 -9.80
C LEU A 437 -14.72 11.10 -10.13
N ASN A 438 -15.23 10.41 -11.16
CA ASN A 438 -16.65 10.44 -11.51
C ASN A 438 -17.56 9.65 -10.56
N HIS A 439 -16.97 8.86 -9.64
CA HIS A 439 -17.72 8.05 -8.70
C HIS A 439 -18.60 8.96 -7.81
N PRO A 440 -19.89 8.60 -7.58
CA PRO A 440 -20.84 9.45 -6.86
C PRO A 440 -20.39 9.83 -5.46
N LEU A 441 -19.60 9.00 -4.78
CA LEU A 441 -19.03 9.30 -3.47
C LEU A 441 -17.98 10.42 -3.52
N ILE A 442 -17.07 10.39 -4.49
CA ILE A 442 -16.03 11.42 -4.62
C ILE A 442 -16.66 12.72 -5.13
N THR A 443 -17.56 12.64 -6.12
CA THR A 443 -18.27 13.81 -6.62
C THR A 443 -19.13 14.48 -5.55
N SER A 444 -19.82 13.73 -4.68
CA SER A 444 -20.59 14.31 -3.58
C SER A 444 -19.68 14.97 -2.53
N LEU A 445 -18.54 14.36 -2.20
CA LEU A 445 -17.54 14.97 -1.32
C LEU A 445 -17.03 16.32 -1.87
N ILE A 446 -16.59 16.32 -3.12
CA ILE A 446 -16.04 17.51 -3.80
C ILE A 446 -17.12 18.60 -3.92
N VAL A 447 -18.27 18.27 -4.47
CA VAL A 447 -19.31 19.25 -4.85
C VAL A 447 -20.11 19.73 -3.64
N CYS A 448 -20.62 18.81 -2.80
CA CYS A 448 -21.55 19.18 -1.73
C CYS A 448 -20.84 19.79 -0.51
N PHE A 449 -19.65 19.30 -0.16
CA PHE A 449 -18.97 19.77 1.06
C PHE A 449 -17.98 20.89 0.79
N LYS A 450 -16.94 20.60 0.00
CA LYS A 450 -15.81 21.51 -0.16
C LYS A 450 -16.14 22.66 -1.11
N TRP A 451 -16.77 22.39 -2.25
CA TRP A 451 -17.07 23.42 -3.24
C TRP A 451 -18.13 24.43 -2.77
N GLN A 452 -19.22 24.00 -2.12
CA GLN A 452 -20.30 24.91 -1.73
C GLN A 452 -19.82 26.11 -0.90
N ASN A 453 -18.91 25.90 0.05
CA ASN A 453 -18.40 26.97 0.90
C ASN A 453 -17.41 27.89 0.18
N ILE A 454 -16.54 27.32 -0.65
CA ILE A 454 -15.51 28.06 -1.37
C ILE A 454 -16.12 28.81 -2.57
N SER A 455 -17.19 28.28 -3.16
CA SER A 455 -17.81 28.79 -4.39
C SER A 455 -18.19 30.26 -4.29
N LYS A 456 -18.75 30.71 -3.16
CA LYS A 456 -19.15 32.12 -2.95
C LYS A 456 -17.96 33.06 -3.00
N GLN A 457 -16.86 32.69 -2.36
CA GLN A 457 -15.64 33.51 -2.34
C GLN A 457 -14.92 33.48 -3.68
N HIS A 458 -14.90 32.31 -4.33
CA HIS A 458 -14.34 32.19 -5.67
C HIS A 458 -15.13 33.02 -6.69
N TYR A 459 -16.46 33.01 -6.62
CA TYR A 459 -17.31 33.84 -7.48
C TYR A 459 -17.13 35.33 -7.21
N PHE A 460 -16.97 35.74 -5.94
CA PHE A 460 -16.65 37.12 -5.60
C PHE A 460 -15.30 37.57 -6.18
N TYR A 461 -14.25 36.75 -6.01
CA TYR A 461 -12.94 37.01 -6.61
C TYR A 461 -13.02 37.07 -8.15
N PHE A 462 -13.78 36.17 -8.77
CA PHE A 462 -14.04 36.15 -10.20
C PHE A 462 -14.66 37.49 -10.66
N MET A 463 -15.76 37.90 -10.05
CA MET A 463 -16.48 39.12 -10.40
C MET A 463 -15.61 40.37 -10.21
N MET A 464 -14.88 40.46 -9.09
CA MET A 464 -13.96 41.56 -8.84
C MET A 464 -12.84 41.62 -9.89
N SER A 465 -12.25 40.47 -10.23
CA SER A 465 -11.17 40.39 -11.22
C SER A 465 -11.65 40.80 -12.61
N VAL A 466 -12.83 40.34 -13.05
CA VAL A 466 -13.42 40.73 -14.34
C VAL A 466 -13.65 42.24 -14.39
N ALA A 467 -14.21 42.83 -13.33
CA ALA A 467 -14.46 44.28 -13.27
C ALA A 467 -13.15 45.08 -13.38
N LEU A 468 -12.09 44.68 -12.66
CA LEU A 468 -10.78 45.35 -12.71
C LEU A 468 -10.10 45.22 -14.07
N TYR A 469 -10.19 44.06 -14.72
CA TYR A 469 -9.63 43.86 -16.06
C TYR A 469 -10.35 44.68 -17.14
N LEU A 470 -11.69 44.72 -17.08
CA LEU A 470 -12.48 45.56 -17.98
C LEU A 470 -12.13 47.04 -17.77
N LEU A 471 -12.04 47.48 -16.52
CA LEU A 471 -11.64 48.83 -16.18
C LEU A 471 -10.25 49.19 -16.72
N MET A 472 -9.28 48.27 -16.59
CA MET A 472 -7.93 48.45 -17.14
C MET A 472 -7.95 48.58 -18.67
N SER A 473 -8.75 47.76 -19.36
CA SER A 473 -8.91 47.84 -20.82
C SER A 473 -9.53 49.17 -21.28
N LEU A 474 -10.55 49.66 -20.55
CA LEU A 474 -11.18 50.95 -20.83
C LEU A 474 -10.21 52.10 -20.59
N ASN A 475 -9.42 52.06 -19.51
CA ASN A 475 -8.40 53.07 -19.23
C ASN A 475 -7.36 53.15 -20.37
N ILE A 476 -6.87 52.03 -20.87
CA ILE A 476 -5.92 51.99 -21.99
C ILE A 476 -6.56 52.69 -23.21
N ILE A 477 -7.80 52.37 -23.57
CA ILE A 477 -8.49 53.01 -24.70
C ILE A 477 -8.65 54.53 -24.48
N PHE A 478 -9.00 54.97 -23.27
CA PHE A 478 -9.17 56.40 -22.95
C PHE A 478 -7.86 57.19 -22.91
N ILE A 479 -6.73 56.57 -22.53
CA ILE A 479 -5.41 57.23 -22.55
C ILE A 479 -4.99 57.55 -23.98
N TYR A 480 -5.16 56.59 -24.91
CA TYR A 480 -4.69 56.73 -26.29
C TYR A 480 -5.69 57.40 -27.23
N THR A 481 -6.93 57.67 -26.78
CA THR A 481 -7.89 58.47 -27.55
C THR A 481 -7.66 59.98 -27.30
N PRO A 482 -7.50 60.79 -28.37
CA PRO A 482 -7.14 62.19 -28.24
C PRO A 482 -8.27 63.08 -27.70
N GLU A 483 -9.54 62.69 -27.85
CA GLU A 483 -10.73 63.56 -27.66
C GLU A 483 -11.26 63.67 -26.22
N VAL A 484 -10.64 62.99 -25.25
CA VAL A 484 -11.19 62.88 -23.88
C VAL A 484 -10.63 63.98 -22.96
N PRO A 485 -11.46 64.63 -22.11
CA PRO A 485 -10.99 65.69 -21.21
C PRO A 485 -9.97 65.18 -20.17
N GLY A 486 -9.00 66.03 -19.84
CA GLY A 486 -7.86 65.68 -18.98
C GLY A 486 -8.25 65.17 -17.58
N THR A 487 -9.35 65.68 -17.00
CA THR A 487 -9.84 65.23 -15.69
C THR A 487 -10.28 63.77 -15.71
N LEU A 488 -10.96 63.33 -16.78
CA LEU A 488 -11.36 61.92 -16.93
C LEU A 488 -10.12 61.03 -17.14
N LYS A 489 -9.13 61.49 -17.91
CA LYS A 489 -7.88 60.74 -18.10
C LYS A 489 -7.16 60.51 -16.76
N PHE A 490 -7.09 61.52 -15.91
CA PHE A 490 -6.46 61.41 -14.58
C PHE A 490 -7.20 60.43 -13.66
N THR A 491 -8.54 60.49 -13.60
CA THR A 491 -9.32 59.58 -12.74
C THR A 491 -9.18 58.13 -13.18
N PHE A 492 -9.26 57.84 -14.48
CA PHE A 492 -9.06 56.49 -14.99
C PHE A 492 -7.62 55.99 -14.79
N MET A 493 -6.62 56.87 -14.90
CA MET A 493 -5.22 56.51 -14.65
C MET A 493 -4.99 56.14 -13.17
N ALA A 494 -5.59 56.90 -12.23
CA ALA A 494 -5.55 56.55 -10.82
C ALA A 494 -6.23 55.19 -10.54
N LEU A 495 -7.39 54.93 -11.17
CA LEU A 495 -8.11 53.67 -11.05
C LEU A 495 -7.31 52.47 -11.63
N SER A 496 -6.56 52.71 -12.70
CA SER A 496 -5.65 51.74 -13.33
C SER A 496 -4.50 51.37 -12.39
N TRP A 497 -3.86 52.36 -11.76
CA TRP A 497 -2.84 52.12 -10.74
C TRP A 497 -3.37 51.37 -9.52
N CYS A 498 -4.59 51.68 -9.06
CA CYS A 498 -5.26 50.91 -8.00
C CYS A 498 -5.49 49.44 -8.42
N SER A 499 -5.85 49.21 -9.69
CA SER A 499 -6.05 47.87 -10.24
C SER A 499 -4.75 47.08 -10.32
N ILE A 500 -3.66 47.72 -10.77
CA ILE A 500 -2.32 47.13 -10.81
C ILE A 500 -1.83 46.83 -9.40
N ALA A 501 -2.02 47.75 -8.45
CA ALA A 501 -1.67 47.55 -7.05
C ALA A 501 -2.43 46.36 -6.43
N TYR A 502 -3.73 46.24 -6.70
CA TYR A 502 -4.52 45.08 -6.30
C TYR A 502 -3.93 43.77 -6.85
N LEU A 503 -3.64 43.71 -8.16
CA LEU A 503 -3.05 42.50 -8.77
C LEU A 503 -1.67 42.16 -8.17
N ILE A 504 -0.83 43.16 -7.91
CA ILE A 504 0.46 42.98 -7.23
C ILE A 504 0.24 42.42 -5.83
N THR A 505 -0.71 42.97 -5.05
CA THR A 505 -0.99 42.45 -3.70
C THR A 505 -1.48 41.00 -3.72
N VAL A 506 -2.32 40.63 -4.69
CA VAL A 506 -2.76 39.23 -4.87
C VAL A 506 -1.58 38.33 -5.24
N GLU A 507 -0.74 38.72 -6.20
CA GLU A 507 0.43 37.91 -6.62
C GLU A 507 1.48 37.80 -5.50
N MET A 508 1.72 38.88 -4.76
CA MET A 508 2.63 38.86 -3.60
C MET A 508 2.08 38.01 -2.47
N ALA A 509 0.76 38.08 -2.18
CA ALA A 509 0.12 37.19 -1.23
C ALA A 509 0.30 35.74 -1.67
N MET A 510 -0.08 35.40 -2.91
CA MET A 510 0.16 34.09 -3.51
C MET A 510 1.63 33.67 -3.42
N PHE A 511 2.55 34.62 -3.55
CA PHE A 511 3.96 34.34 -3.48
C PHE A 511 4.44 33.86 -2.12
N VAL A 512 3.99 34.55 -1.08
CA VAL A 512 4.24 34.20 0.30
C VAL A 512 3.52 32.90 0.69
N LEU A 513 2.33 32.64 0.12
CA LEU A 513 1.54 31.43 0.37
C LEU A 513 2.23 30.15 -0.15
N LEU A 514 2.72 30.13 -1.39
CA LEU A 514 3.10 28.90 -2.09
C LEU A 514 4.61 28.59 -2.13
N GLY A 515 5.47 29.53 -1.73
CA GLY A 515 6.92 29.36 -1.77
C GLY A 515 7.50 29.25 -3.19
N PHE A 516 8.84 29.25 -3.30
CA PHE A 516 9.55 29.46 -4.57
C PHE A 516 9.35 28.35 -5.62
N LYS A 517 9.19 27.08 -5.21
CA LYS A 517 9.13 25.93 -6.13
C LYS A 517 7.81 25.81 -6.90
N GLN A 518 6.69 26.22 -6.30
CA GLN A 518 5.36 26.15 -6.95
C GLN A 518 5.03 27.38 -7.80
N HIS A 519 5.90 28.40 -7.81
CA HIS A 519 5.75 29.60 -8.64
C HIS A 519 5.86 29.39 -10.13
N PHE A 520 6.57 28.34 -10.54
CA PHE A 520 6.83 28.08 -11.95
C PHE A 520 5.62 27.52 -12.72
N LYS A 521 4.40 27.52 -12.15
CA LYS A 521 3.18 27.17 -12.91
C LYS A 521 2.88 28.22 -13.99
N ARG A 522 2.55 27.75 -15.21
CA ARG A 522 2.37 28.53 -16.46
C ARG A 522 1.54 29.82 -16.32
N TRP A 523 0.47 29.80 -15.54
CA TRP A 523 -0.46 30.93 -15.39
C TRP A 523 0.13 32.14 -14.64
N ARG A 524 1.11 31.93 -13.75
CA ARG A 524 1.69 33.04 -12.96
C ARG A 524 2.59 33.94 -13.79
N TRP A 525 3.32 33.37 -14.73
CA TRP A 525 4.14 34.15 -15.68
C TRP A 525 3.29 35.07 -16.56
N ILE A 526 2.11 34.61 -16.96
CA ILE A 526 1.16 35.43 -17.72
C ILE A 526 0.68 36.62 -16.87
N ASN A 527 0.36 36.41 -15.60
CA ASN A 527 -0.04 37.50 -14.70
C ASN A 527 1.11 38.49 -14.43
N ALA A 528 2.32 38.01 -14.18
CA ALA A 528 3.48 38.85 -13.99
C ALA A 528 3.79 39.68 -15.24
N SER A 529 3.74 39.07 -16.43
CA SER A 529 3.89 39.76 -17.71
C SER A 529 2.81 40.82 -17.93
N LEU A 530 1.55 40.52 -17.56
CA LEU A 530 0.44 41.46 -17.66
C LEU A 530 0.66 42.68 -16.76
N VAL A 531 1.08 42.47 -15.51
CA VAL A 531 1.38 43.55 -14.55
C VAL A 531 2.53 44.44 -15.06
N VAL A 532 3.63 43.83 -15.54
CA VAL A 532 4.78 44.57 -16.05
C VAL A 532 4.41 45.40 -17.27
N LEU A 533 3.76 44.80 -18.27
CA LEU A 533 3.38 45.51 -19.49
C LEU A 533 2.33 46.61 -19.22
N ALA A 534 1.40 46.39 -18.30
CA ALA A 534 0.39 47.39 -17.91
C ALA A 534 1.03 48.56 -17.15
N ALA A 535 2.03 48.31 -16.30
CA ALA A 535 2.80 49.37 -15.66
C ALA A 535 3.61 50.16 -16.70
N CYS A 536 4.30 49.47 -17.62
CA CYS A 536 5.05 50.11 -18.71
C CYS A 536 4.14 50.98 -19.60
N SER A 537 2.96 50.49 -19.98
CA SER A 537 2.04 51.26 -20.83
C SER A 537 1.50 52.53 -20.15
N ASN A 538 1.34 52.51 -18.82
CA ASN A 538 0.90 53.68 -18.05
C ASN A 538 2.04 54.68 -17.77
N ILE A 539 3.26 54.20 -17.50
CA ILE A 539 4.44 55.06 -17.28
C ILE A 539 4.83 55.75 -18.59
N LEU A 540 4.80 55.03 -19.72
CA LEU A 540 5.14 55.56 -21.03
C LEU A 540 4.00 56.40 -21.64
N ALA A 541 2.85 56.55 -20.98
CA ALA A 541 1.73 57.35 -21.47
C ALA A 541 1.97 58.88 -21.40
N ASP A 542 3.15 59.31 -20.92
CA ASP A 542 3.52 60.72 -20.87
C ASP A 542 3.48 61.38 -22.26
N PRO A 543 3.03 62.64 -22.36
CA PRO A 543 2.87 63.36 -23.63
C PRO A 543 4.18 63.57 -24.41
N ASN A 544 5.34 63.32 -23.79
CA ASN A 544 6.67 63.54 -24.38
C ASN A 544 7.36 62.24 -24.86
N SER A 545 6.76 61.07 -24.66
CA SER A 545 7.37 59.78 -25.01
C SER A 545 7.04 59.35 -26.45
N SER A 546 7.83 58.42 -27.01
CA SER A 546 7.60 57.85 -28.34
C SER A 546 6.27 57.10 -28.40
N LEU A 547 5.23 57.79 -28.86
CA LEU A 547 3.83 57.34 -28.97
C LEU A 547 3.66 55.92 -29.57
N GLY A 548 4.59 55.47 -30.42
CA GLY A 548 4.57 54.16 -31.06
C GLY A 548 4.83 52.98 -30.11
N THR A 549 5.84 53.05 -29.23
CA THR A 549 6.20 51.92 -28.37
C THR A 549 5.19 51.70 -27.25
N ALA A 550 4.67 52.80 -26.68
CA ALA A 550 3.63 52.76 -25.65
C ALA A 550 2.33 52.13 -26.17
N ARG A 551 1.93 52.45 -27.40
CA ARG A 551 0.77 51.83 -28.10
C ARG A 551 0.96 50.34 -28.33
N ILE A 552 2.17 49.89 -28.66
CA ILE A 552 2.47 48.46 -28.82
C ILE A 552 2.31 47.72 -27.49
N PHE A 553 2.87 48.24 -26.40
CA PHE A 553 2.68 47.64 -25.07
C PHE A 553 1.22 47.64 -24.66
N ALA A 554 0.49 48.74 -24.89
CA ALA A 554 -0.94 48.81 -24.66
C ALA A 554 -1.72 47.73 -25.43
N ALA A 555 -1.42 47.51 -26.71
CA ALA A 555 -2.05 46.46 -27.51
C ALA A 555 -1.77 45.05 -26.93
N PHE A 556 -0.52 44.77 -26.56
CA PHE A 556 -0.17 43.50 -25.91
C PHE A 556 -0.86 43.32 -24.54
N THR A 557 -1.02 44.39 -23.75
CA THR A 557 -1.74 44.30 -22.47
C THR A 557 -3.21 43.93 -22.68
N ILE A 558 -3.89 44.48 -23.68
CA ILE A 558 -5.29 44.13 -23.98
C ILE A 558 -5.41 42.65 -24.36
N VAL A 559 -4.50 42.13 -25.19
CA VAL A 559 -4.48 40.72 -25.56
C VAL A 559 -4.22 39.82 -24.35
N LEU A 560 -3.29 40.20 -23.47
CA LEU A 560 -3.04 39.46 -22.22
C LEU A 560 -4.23 39.50 -21.26
N ILE A 561 -4.93 40.63 -21.17
CA ILE A 561 -6.19 40.73 -20.41
C ILE A 561 -7.22 39.73 -20.97
N ALA A 562 -7.40 39.68 -22.28
CA ALA A 562 -8.33 38.76 -22.92
C ALA A 562 -7.97 37.29 -22.62
N ILE A 563 -6.70 36.93 -22.79
CA ILE A 563 -6.17 35.60 -22.42
C ILE A 563 -6.45 35.28 -20.95
N ARG A 564 -6.26 36.27 -20.07
CA ARG A 564 -6.47 36.11 -18.63
C ARG A 564 -7.94 35.91 -18.29
N LEU A 565 -8.84 36.66 -18.91
CA LEU A 565 -10.28 36.50 -18.76
C LEU A 565 -10.73 35.11 -19.23
N THR A 566 -10.23 34.64 -20.38
CA THR A 566 -10.50 33.28 -20.87
C THR A 566 -10.03 32.23 -19.86
N ALA A 567 -8.82 32.36 -19.30
CA ALA A 567 -8.31 31.44 -18.28
C ALA A 567 -9.13 31.47 -16.98
N LEU A 568 -9.63 32.65 -16.58
CA LEU A 568 -10.47 32.83 -15.39
C LEU A 568 -11.86 32.21 -15.59
N ILE A 569 -12.41 32.31 -16.80
CA ILE A 569 -13.64 31.61 -17.19
C ILE A 569 -13.43 30.08 -17.10
N GLY A 570 -12.25 29.60 -17.49
CA GLY A 570 -11.86 28.19 -17.39
C GLY A 570 -11.81 27.65 -15.96
N SER A 571 -11.59 28.50 -14.94
CA SER A 571 -11.53 28.07 -13.54
C SER A 571 -12.89 27.94 -12.86
N LEU A 572 -13.97 28.38 -13.53
CA LEU A 572 -15.31 28.21 -12.99
C LEU A 572 -15.71 26.73 -13.01
N PRO A 573 -16.39 26.23 -11.97
CA PRO A 573 -16.86 24.84 -11.90
C PRO A 573 -18.03 24.56 -12.87
N ALA A 574 -18.41 25.53 -13.70
CA ALA A 574 -19.54 25.38 -14.62
C ALA A 574 -19.12 24.40 -15.71
N ASN A 575 -19.64 23.17 -15.60
CA ASN A 575 -19.23 22.03 -16.42
C ASN A 575 -19.16 22.34 -17.92
N PHE A 576 -20.01 23.19 -18.46
CA PHE A 576 -19.98 23.47 -19.91
C PHE A 576 -18.83 24.40 -20.32
N LEU A 577 -18.68 25.54 -19.65
CA LEU A 577 -17.81 26.62 -20.11
C LEU A 577 -16.32 26.34 -19.84
N SER A 578 -16.02 25.70 -18.70
CA SER A 578 -14.66 25.29 -18.35
C SER A 578 -14.06 24.33 -19.38
N LEU A 579 -14.89 23.44 -19.95
CA LEU A 579 -14.47 22.47 -20.95
C LEU A 579 -14.03 23.12 -22.26
N TYR A 580 -14.81 24.08 -22.80
CA TYR A 580 -14.41 24.76 -24.03
C TYR A 580 -13.11 25.53 -23.87
N VAL A 581 -12.90 26.16 -22.70
CA VAL A 581 -11.64 26.85 -22.41
C VAL A 581 -10.48 25.87 -22.31
N LEU A 582 -10.67 24.74 -21.63
CA LEU A 582 -9.64 23.70 -21.55
C LEU A 582 -9.29 23.14 -22.93
N MET A 583 -10.31 22.84 -23.73
CA MET A 583 -10.15 22.36 -25.11
C MET A 583 -9.41 23.38 -25.97
N LEU A 584 -9.71 24.67 -25.84
CA LEU A 584 -8.99 25.74 -26.54
C LEU A 584 -7.48 25.72 -26.24
N TRP A 585 -7.10 25.63 -24.96
CA TRP A 585 -5.68 25.62 -24.57
C TRP A 585 -4.94 24.39 -25.07
N GLU A 586 -5.57 23.22 -25.02
CA GLU A 586 -4.96 21.98 -25.49
C GLU A 586 -4.81 22.02 -27.01
N VAL A 587 -5.83 22.48 -27.76
CA VAL A 587 -5.76 22.66 -29.21
C VAL A 587 -4.68 23.66 -29.60
N CYS A 588 -4.55 24.78 -28.89
CA CYS A 588 -3.45 25.72 -29.13
C CYS A 588 -2.08 25.06 -28.89
N TYR A 589 -1.95 24.23 -27.86
CA TYR A 589 -0.71 23.53 -27.56
C TYR A 589 -0.38 22.46 -28.61
N THR A 590 -1.35 21.63 -29.00
CA THR A 590 -1.15 20.58 -30.01
C THR A 590 -0.92 21.17 -31.39
N PHE A 591 -1.62 22.27 -31.73
CA PHE A 591 -1.35 23.06 -32.93
C PHE A 591 0.08 23.58 -32.93
N MET A 592 0.53 24.27 -31.87
CA MET A 592 1.90 24.80 -31.81
C MET A 592 2.96 23.70 -31.87
N LYS A 593 2.75 22.58 -31.16
CA LYS A 593 3.64 21.42 -31.17
C LYS A 593 3.73 20.79 -32.57
N SER A 594 2.59 20.68 -33.25
CA SER A 594 2.50 20.08 -34.59
C SER A 594 3.00 21.02 -35.67
N TRP A 595 2.76 22.33 -35.55
CA TRP A 595 3.16 23.35 -36.53
C TRP A 595 4.68 23.63 -36.52
N LEU A 596 5.34 23.56 -35.36
CA LEU A 596 6.76 23.87 -35.20
C LEU A 596 7.69 23.13 -36.19
N PRO A 597 7.62 21.80 -36.39
CA PRO A 597 8.46 21.12 -37.38
C PRO A 597 8.16 21.57 -38.82
N TYR A 598 6.92 21.92 -39.14
CA TYR A 598 6.53 22.38 -40.49
C TYR A 598 6.85 23.85 -40.74
N SER A 599 7.06 24.65 -39.69
CA SER A 599 7.46 26.06 -39.82
C SER A 599 8.74 26.24 -40.65
N ILE A 600 9.65 25.24 -40.63
CA ILE A 600 10.87 25.23 -41.46
C ILE A 600 10.51 25.26 -42.96
N LEU A 601 9.48 24.52 -43.37
CA LEU A 601 9.01 24.52 -44.76
C LEU A 601 8.42 25.89 -45.12
N VAL A 602 7.60 26.47 -44.25
CA VAL A 602 7.00 27.81 -44.46
C VAL A 602 8.10 28.88 -44.58
N ILE A 603 9.14 28.82 -43.75
CA ILE A 603 10.30 29.71 -43.82
C ILE A 603 11.08 29.49 -45.12
N ALA A 604 11.31 28.25 -45.54
CA ALA A 604 12.01 27.94 -46.79
C ALA A 604 11.27 28.46 -48.02
N PHE A 605 9.95 28.28 -48.08
CA PHE A 605 9.10 28.88 -49.12
C PHE A 605 9.09 30.40 -49.03
N GLY A 606 9.09 30.99 -47.83
CA GLY A 606 9.14 32.45 -47.65
C GLY A 606 10.44 33.08 -48.10
N LEU A 607 11.58 32.43 -47.83
CA LEU A 607 12.88 32.82 -48.38
C LEU A 607 12.94 32.63 -49.90
N SER A 608 12.30 31.59 -50.43
CA SER A 608 12.20 31.36 -51.88
C SER A 608 11.37 32.44 -52.56
N PHE A 609 10.25 32.86 -51.96
CA PHE A 609 9.45 33.98 -52.47
C PHE A 609 10.18 35.31 -52.34
N TYR A 610 10.95 35.54 -51.27
CA TYR A 610 11.83 36.69 -51.18
C TYR A 610 12.80 36.75 -52.37
N LEU A 611 13.48 35.64 -52.70
CA LEU A 611 14.39 35.58 -53.85
C LEU A 611 13.68 35.85 -55.19
N LEU A 612 12.44 35.35 -55.36
CA LEU A 612 11.64 35.59 -56.56
C LEU A 612 11.10 37.03 -56.66
N ASP A 613 10.87 37.70 -55.54
CA ASP A 613 10.27 39.05 -55.48
C ASP A 613 11.32 40.17 -55.46
N VAL A 614 12.53 39.90 -54.95
CA VAL A 614 13.71 40.80 -55.04
C VAL A 614 14.04 41.16 -56.49
N LEU A 615 13.76 40.25 -57.43
CA LEU A 615 13.93 40.51 -58.87
C LEU A 615 12.86 41.45 -59.45
N ASN A 616 11.73 41.64 -58.76
CA ASN A 616 10.56 42.36 -59.25
C ASN A 616 10.29 43.69 -58.51
N SER A 617 10.74 43.84 -57.26
CA SER A 617 10.57 45.05 -56.45
C SER A 617 11.72 45.28 -55.46
N SER A 618 12.12 46.54 -55.24
CA SER A 618 13.28 46.93 -54.41
C SER A 618 13.01 46.98 -52.90
N ASP A 619 11.74 46.94 -52.48
CA ASP A 619 11.33 47.32 -51.12
C ASP A 619 10.97 46.12 -50.22
N THR A 620 11.30 44.90 -50.62
CA THR A 620 10.94 43.70 -49.85
C THR A 620 11.93 43.44 -48.72
N SER A 621 11.44 43.40 -47.47
CA SER A 621 12.22 42.90 -46.34
C SER A 621 12.05 41.38 -46.20
N ILE A 622 13.10 40.70 -45.72
CA ILE A 622 13.07 39.25 -45.46
C ILE A 622 11.92 38.91 -44.49
N ALA A 623 11.76 39.70 -43.42
CA ALA A 623 10.68 39.52 -42.46
C ALA A 623 9.29 39.71 -43.11
N GLY A 624 9.13 40.71 -43.98
CA GLY A 624 7.88 40.94 -44.70
C GLY A 624 7.51 39.77 -45.62
N ALA A 625 8.48 39.19 -46.33
CA ALA A 625 8.25 38.04 -47.20
C ALA A 625 7.84 36.78 -46.41
N VAL A 626 8.49 36.53 -45.27
CA VAL A 626 8.12 35.41 -44.38
C VAL A 626 6.73 35.62 -43.77
N ILE A 627 6.42 36.83 -43.27
CA ILE A 627 5.07 37.16 -42.74
C ILE A 627 4.02 36.97 -43.82
N LYS A 628 4.25 37.49 -45.03
CA LYS A 628 3.36 37.31 -46.17
C LYS A 628 3.15 35.83 -46.51
N THR A 629 4.20 35.02 -46.41
CA THR A 629 4.12 33.57 -46.66
C THR A 629 3.32 32.84 -45.58
N ILE A 630 3.44 33.26 -44.31
CA ILE A 630 2.61 32.75 -43.22
C ILE A 630 1.14 33.11 -43.45
N VAL A 631 0.83 34.34 -43.86
CA VAL A 631 -0.54 34.76 -44.23
C VAL A 631 -1.05 33.96 -45.43
N MET A 632 -0.24 33.79 -46.48
CA MET A 632 -0.63 32.95 -47.63
C MET A 632 -0.81 31.46 -47.25
N SER A 633 -0.14 30.98 -46.20
CA SER A 633 -0.28 29.59 -45.74
C SER A 633 -1.64 29.30 -45.09
N THR A 634 -2.32 30.32 -44.56
CA THR A 634 -3.67 30.15 -43.98
C THR A 634 -4.77 30.09 -45.05
N GLY A 635 -4.42 30.30 -46.32
CA GLY A 635 -5.35 30.29 -47.45
C GLY A 635 -5.85 31.68 -47.88
N GLU A 636 -5.36 32.75 -47.25
CA GLU A 636 -5.64 34.12 -47.68
C GLU A 636 -4.68 34.52 -48.82
N PHE A 637 -5.18 34.54 -50.05
CA PHE A 637 -4.41 34.92 -51.23
C PHE A 637 -4.75 36.34 -51.68
N GLU A 638 -3.87 37.30 -51.43
CA GLU A 638 -3.97 38.64 -52.01
C GLU A 638 -3.48 38.62 -53.48
N GLU A 639 -4.42 38.56 -54.42
CA GLU A 639 -4.20 38.53 -55.88
C GLU A 639 -3.35 39.71 -56.39
N SER A 640 -3.42 40.87 -55.72
CA SER A 640 -2.69 42.09 -56.09
C SER A 640 -1.19 42.05 -55.77
N SER A 641 -0.74 41.10 -54.96
CA SER A 641 0.58 41.12 -54.32
C SER A 641 1.61 40.22 -55.00
N ILE A 642 1.23 39.40 -56.00
CA ILE A 642 2.11 38.38 -56.59
C ILE A 642 2.25 38.62 -58.10
N LYS A 643 3.09 39.59 -58.49
CA LYS A 643 3.37 39.90 -59.90
C LYS A 643 4.46 38.97 -60.45
N PHE A 644 4.11 37.72 -60.76
CA PHE A 644 5.01 36.85 -61.53
C PHE A 644 5.08 37.31 -63.00
N LYS A 645 6.00 38.22 -63.31
CA LYS A 645 6.28 38.63 -64.70
C LYS A 645 6.84 37.43 -65.49
N GLY A 646 5.98 36.73 -66.22
CA GLY A 646 6.35 35.79 -67.30
C GLY A 646 7.06 34.48 -66.92
N LEU A 647 7.42 34.25 -65.66
CA LEU A 647 8.17 33.06 -65.23
C LEU A 647 7.24 31.86 -64.99
N PHE A 648 7.17 30.94 -65.96
CA PHE A 648 6.39 29.68 -65.85
C PHE A 648 6.75 28.87 -64.59
N PHE A 649 8.04 28.73 -64.31
CA PHE A 649 8.52 27.98 -63.13
C PHE A 649 8.14 28.63 -61.80
N ALA A 650 8.01 29.96 -61.73
CA ALA A 650 7.56 30.64 -60.52
C ALA A 650 6.08 30.37 -60.22
N ARG A 651 5.23 30.29 -61.26
CA ARG A 651 3.83 29.88 -61.12
C ARG A 651 3.69 28.42 -60.70
N LEU A 652 4.51 27.52 -61.26
CA LEU A 652 4.54 26.12 -60.86
C LEU A 652 4.97 25.95 -59.40
N PHE A 653 6.00 26.70 -58.97
CA PHE A 653 6.47 26.71 -57.59
C PHE A 653 5.41 27.25 -56.62
N PHE A 654 4.67 28.29 -57.02
CA PHE A 654 3.53 28.80 -56.25
C PHE A 654 2.39 27.78 -56.14
N ILE A 655 2.04 27.08 -57.22
CA ILE A 655 1.05 26.00 -57.19
C ILE A 655 1.49 24.88 -56.23
N ALA A 656 2.78 24.51 -56.24
CA ALA A 656 3.32 23.53 -55.30
C ALA A 656 3.20 24.01 -53.84
N PHE A 657 3.46 25.29 -53.57
CA PHE A 657 3.23 25.90 -52.26
C PHE A 657 1.77 25.80 -51.83
N VAL A 658 0.82 26.19 -52.69
CA VAL A 658 -0.62 26.10 -52.38
C VAL A 658 -1.03 24.66 -52.07
N LEU A 659 -0.58 23.69 -52.88
CA LEU A 659 -0.90 22.29 -52.69
C LEU A 659 -0.32 21.74 -51.37
N PHE A 660 0.97 21.91 -51.12
CA PHE A 660 1.63 21.28 -49.96
C PHE A 660 1.42 22.03 -48.65
N ILE A 661 1.43 23.36 -48.67
CA ILE A 661 1.34 24.17 -47.46
C ILE A 661 -0.12 24.58 -47.19
N ALA A 662 -0.78 25.24 -48.15
CA ALA A 662 -2.12 25.77 -47.88
C ALA A 662 -3.19 24.67 -47.81
N ILE A 663 -3.09 23.61 -48.62
CA ILE A 663 -4.07 22.52 -48.66
C ILE A 663 -3.65 21.36 -47.74
N VAL A 664 -2.52 20.71 -48.03
CA VAL A 664 -2.14 19.47 -47.31
C VAL A 664 -1.81 19.75 -45.84
N LEU A 665 -0.94 20.72 -45.55
CA LEU A 665 -0.52 21.00 -44.18
C LEU A 665 -1.66 21.55 -43.32
N MET A 666 -2.47 22.49 -43.82
CA MET A 666 -3.59 23.03 -43.03
C MET A 666 -4.68 21.99 -42.75
N ASN A 667 -4.97 21.10 -43.70
CA ASN A 667 -5.92 20.01 -43.49
C ASN A 667 -5.39 18.97 -42.49
N LEU A 668 -4.08 18.66 -42.56
CA LEU A 668 -3.44 17.77 -41.59
C LEU A 668 -3.49 18.34 -40.16
N LEU A 669 -3.14 19.61 -39.99
CA LEU A 669 -3.17 20.29 -38.69
C LEU A 669 -4.61 20.35 -38.12
N SER A 670 -5.59 20.61 -38.97
CA SER A 670 -7.01 20.61 -38.59
C SER A 670 -7.51 19.22 -38.17
N ALA A 671 -7.08 18.17 -38.89
CA ALA A 671 -7.45 16.78 -38.58
C ALA A 671 -6.85 16.31 -37.24
N LEU A 672 -5.58 16.64 -36.96
CA LEU A 672 -4.93 16.32 -35.68
C LEU A 672 -5.63 17.02 -34.51
N ALA A 673 -5.92 18.31 -34.64
CA ALA A 673 -6.66 19.06 -33.63
C ALA A 673 -8.05 18.46 -33.37
N PHE A 674 -8.76 18.03 -34.41
CA PHE A 674 -10.09 17.43 -34.28
C PHE A 674 -10.05 16.09 -33.51
N SER A 675 -9.05 15.25 -33.77
CA SER A 675 -8.87 13.99 -33.03
C SER A 675 -8.62 14.23 -31.55
N ASP A 676 -7.78 15.21 -31.20
CA ASP A 676 -7.48 15.55 -29.81
C ASP A 676 -8.71 16.12 -29.09
N ILE A 677 -9.48 17.00 -29.76
CA ILE A 677 -10.74 17.56 -29.27
C ILE A 677 -11.71 16.44 -28.87
N GLN A 678 -11.88 15.43 -29.72
CA GLN A 678 -12.79 14.31 -29.43
C GLN A 678 -12.35 13.51 -28.20
N ALA A 679 -11.05 13.23 -28.07
CA ALA A 679 -10.50 12.53 -26.92
C ALA A 679 -10.69 13.32 -25.61
N ILE A 680 -10.46 14.64 -25.65
CA ILE A 680 -10.66 15.52 -24.50
C ILE A 680 -12.14 15.61 -24.15
N GLN A 681 -13.03 15.71 -25.13
CA GLN A 681 -14.48 15.76 -24.90
C GLN A 681 -14.99 14.46 -24.27
N ALA A 682 -14.44 13.31 -24.66
CA ALA A 682 -14.77 12.02 -24.03
C ALA A 682 -14.33 11.96 -22.55
N ALA A 683 -13.22 12.62 -22.19
CA ALA A 683 -12.69 12.66 -20.82
C ALA A 683 -13.03 13.96 -20.06
N ALA A 684 -13.85 14.83 -20.65
CA ALA A 684 -14.09 16.20 -20.24
C ALA A 684 -14.48 16.33 -18.76
N GLU A 685 -15.46 15.53 -18.35
CA GLU A 685 -15.96 15.59 -16.97
C GLU A 685 -14.86 15.30 -15.96
N VAL A 686 -14.02 14.30 -16.23
CA VAL A 686 -12.92 13.91 -15.36
C VAL A 686 -11.88 15.03 -15.26
N TYR A 687 -11.55 15.69 -16.39
CA TYR A 687 -10.65 16.84 -16.40
C TYR A 687 -11.22 18.03 -15.61
N SER A 688 -12.52 18.30 -15.73
CA SER A 688 -13.18 19.37 -14.98
C SER A 688 -13.12 19.11 -13.46
N LEU A 689 -13.39 17.87 -13.04
CA LEU A 689 -13.29 17.46 -11.64
C LEU A 689 -11.84 17.54 -11.13
N ASN A 690 -10.87 17.12 -11.93
CA ASN A 690 -9.46 17.22 -11.55
C ASN A 690 -9.01 18.69 -11.36
N SER A 691 -9.46 19.59 -12.24
CA SER A 691 -9.18 21.02 -12.11
C SER A 691 -9.82 21.62 -10.85
N LEU A 692 -11.01 21.13 -10.48
CA LEU A 692 -11.70 21.52 -9.25
C LEU A 692 -10.96 21.01 -8.00
N VAL A 693 -10.45 19.77 -8.04
CA VAL A 693 -9.63 19.19 -6.97
C VAL A 693 -8.35 19.99 -6.75
N ASP A 694 -7.66 20.37 -7.81
CA ASP A 694 -6.47 21.23 -7.75
C ASP A 694 -6.76 22.58 -7.10
N LEU A 695 -7.91 23.19 -7.44
CA LEU A 695 -8.37 24.43 -6.86
C LEU A 695 -8.69 24.26 -5.37
N LEU A 696 -9.42 23.22 -4.99
CA LEU A 696 -9.79 22.94 -3.60
C LEU A 696 -8.55 22.65 -2.74
N MET A 697 -7.62 21.84 -3.25
CA MET A 697 -6.33 21.57 -2.60
C MET A 697 -5.56 22.87 -2.34
N PHE A 698 -5.59 23.78 -3.32
CA PHE A 698 -4.97 25.10 -3.17
C PHE A 698 -5.60 25.91 -2.02
N TYR A 699 -6.93 25.93 -1.91
CA TYR A 699 -7.62 26.59 -0.79
C TYR A 699 -7.30 25.93 0.56
N ASP A 700 -7.32 24.60 0.65
CA ASP A 700 -7.01 23.86 1.89
C ASP A 700 -5.58 24.16 2.38
N MET A 701 -4.59 24.14 1.47
CA MET A 701 -3.20 24.52 1.82
C MET A 701 -3.10 25.95 2.37
N CYS A 702 -3.89 26.89 1.81
CA CYS A 702 -3.91 28.27 2.30
C CYS A 702 -4.52 28.38 3.70
N LEU A 703 -5.60 27.64 3.96
CA LEU A 703 -6.26 27.60 5.26
C LEU A 703 -5.36 27.04 6.37
N ASP A 704 -4.61 25.99 6.07
CA ASP A 704 -3.73 25.36 7.06
C ASP A 704 -2.51 26.21 7.38
N LYS A 705 -1.93 26.89 6.38
CA LYS A 705 -0.78 27.75 6.60
C LYS A 705 -1.13 29.06 7.32
N TYR A 706 -2.35 29.60 7.13
CA TYR A 706 -2.77 30.87 7.72
C TYR A 706 -4.07 30.75 8.50
N LYS A 707 -3.96 30.49 9.81
CA LYS A 707 -5.09 30.38 10.73
C LYS A 707 -6.04 31.58 10.75
N PHE A 708 -5.57 32.77 10.40
CA PHE A 708 -6.42 33.96 10.24
C PHE A 708 -7.48 33.76 9.13
N LEU A 709 -7.13 33.08 8.04
CA LEU A 709 -8.08 32.76 6.97
C LEU A 709 -9.19 31.84 7.47
N LYS A 710 -8.95 30.96 8.46
CA LYS A 710 -10.00 30.11 9.07
C LYS A 710 -11.12 30.93 9.75
N LYS A 711 -10.87 32.20 10.10
CA LYS A 711 -11.92 33.11 10.61
C LYS A 711 -12.86 33.60 9.50
N PHE A 712 -12.34 33.76 8.27
CA PHE A 712 -13.09 34.25 7.10
C PHE A 712 -13.65 33.12 6.23
N LEU A 713 -12.97 31.98 6.23
CA LEU A 713 -13.31 30.75 5.54
C LEU A 713 -13.54 29.69 6.61
N LYS A 714 -14.79 29.36 6.92
CA LYS A 714 -15.09 28.24 7.81
C LYS A 714 -14.50 26.96 7.18
N SER A 715 -13.50 26.38 7.81
CA SER A 715 -13.02 25.05 7.43
C SER A 715 -14.09 24.03 7.81
N THR A 716 -14.82 23.51 6.84
CA THR A 716 -15.71 22.36 7.06
C THR A 716 -14.88 21.10 7.06
N GLU A 717 -14.79 20.47 8.23
CA GLU A 717 -14.33 19.09 8.36
C GLU A 717 -15.33 18.17 7.64
N ILE A 718 -14.82 17.12 6.99
CA ILE A 718 -15.67 16.13 6.32
C ILE A 718 -16.45 15.35 7.39
N PRO A 719 -17.80 15.28 7.31
CA PRO A 719 -18.58 14.47 8.25
C PRO A 719 -18.32 12.98 8.01
N GLU A 720 -18.41 12.17 9.06
CA GLU A 720 -18.22 10.71 8.93
C GLU A 720 -19.34 10.06 8.10
N LEU A 721 -20.57 10.54 8.28
CA LEU A 721 -21.75 10.08 7.58
C LEU A 721 -22.52 11.27 7.01
N ALA A 722 -23.01 11.13 5.78
CA ALA A 722 -23.93 12.08 5.17
C ALA A 722 -25.14 11.37 4.57
N PHE A 723 -26.29 12.05 4.59
CA PHE A 723 -27.58 11.52 4.18
C PHE A 723 -28.13 12.36 3.03
N ALA A 724 -28.70 11.71 2.02
CA ALA A 724 -29.31 12.39 0.88
C ALA A 724 -30.69 11.82 0.56
N TYR A 725 -31.62 12.69 0.18
CA TYR A 725 -32.97 12.32 -0.25
C TYR A 725 -33.14 12.65 -1.74
N PRO A 726 -32.95 11.70 -2.66
CA PRO A 726 -32.91 11.97 -4.10
C PRO A 726 -34.25 12.41 -4.69
N ASN A 727 -35.35 12.06 -4.03
CA ASN A 727 -36.72 12.25 -4.52
C ASN A 727 -37.43 13.48 -3.92
N ASN A 728 -36.85 14.09 -2.89
CA ASN A 728 -37.42 15.28 -2.26
C ASN A 728 -36.69 16.53 -2.78
N GLU A 729 -37.30 17.22 -3.75
CA GLU A 729 -36.81 18.53 -4.22
C GLU A 729 -37.04 19.65 -3.17
N GLN A 730 -37.82 19.40 -2.11
CA GLN A 730 -38.26 20.41 -1.15
C GLN A 730 -37.32 20.66 0.05
N ILE A 731 -36.19 19.96 0.17
CA ILE A 731 -35.20 20.28 1.21
C ILE A 731 -34.28 21.40 0.66
N GLU A 732 -34.86 22.55 0.35
CA GLU A 732 -34.11 23.81 0.25
C GLU A 732 -33.78 24.27 1.68
N ILE A 733 -32.68 23.76 2.24
CA ILE A 733 -32.14 24.35 3.47
C ILE A 733 -31.54 25.70 3.07
N THR A 734 -32.24 26.76 3.45
CA THR A 734 -31.77 28.14 3.36
C THR A 734 -30.60 28.39 4.31
N PRO A 735 -29.73 29.36 3.98
CA PRO A 735 -28.33 29.29 4.31
C PRO A 735 -27.98 30.16 5.51
N THR A 736 -28.40 29.82 6.72
CA THR A 736 -27.89 30.51 7.93
C THR A 736 -28.06 29.63 9.14
N ASN A 737 -26.94 29.34 9.81
CA ASN A 737 -26.88 28.93 11.22
C ASN A 737 -27.92 27.88 11.63
N ASN A 738 -27.63 26.61 11.39
CA ASN A 738 -27.68 25.54 12.36
C ASN A 738 -27.40 24.23 11.62
N VAL A 739 -26.58 23.39 12.22
CA VAL A 739 -26.79 21.95 12.11
C VAL A 739 -28.19 21.75 12.72
N GLU A 740 -29.25 21.72 11.91
CA GLU A 740 -30.55 21.35 12.44
C GLU A 740 -30.50 19.85 12.76
N MET A 741 -30.34 19.57 14.06
CA MET A 741 -30.79 18.34 14.66
C MET A 741 -32.31 18.32 14.50
N GLU A 742 -32.87 17.51 13.60
CA GLU A 742 -34.30 17.20 13.66
C GLU A 742 -34.56 16.32 14.90
N PRO A 743 -35.33 16.78 15.91
CA PRO A 743 -35.97 15.86 16.82
C PRO A 743 -37.21 15.32 16.12
N LEU A 744 -37.33 14.00 16.01
CA LEU A 744 -38.57 13.36 15.56
C LEU A 744 -39.73 13.77 16.49
N ILE A 745 -40.55 14.72 16.04
CA ILE A 745 -41.88 14.93 16.60
C ILE A 745 -42.74 13.77 16.13
N ASN A 746 -42.87 12.76 16.99
CA ASN A 746 -44.10 11.99 17.10
C ASN A 746 -44.49 12.02 18.58
N ALA A 747 -45.28 13.03 18.93
CA ALA A 747 -46.03 13.03 20.18
C ALA A 747 -47.02 11.87 20.13
N ASN A 748 -46.71 10.78 20.84
CA ASN A 748 -47.61 9.91 21.61
C ASN A 748 -46.94 8.56 21.89
N ALA A 749 -46.00 8.53 22.82
CA ALA A 749 -45.66 7.34 23.58
C ALA A 749 -45.03 7.75 24.91
N THR A 750 -45.85 7.77 25.95
CA THR A 750 -45.43 7.77 27.35
C THR A 750 -44.55 6.56 27.63
N THR A 751 -43.31 6.77 28.09
CA THR A 751 -42.71 6.15 29.28
C THR A 751 -41.18 6.29 29.24
N GLU A 752 -40.62 6.51 30.42
CA GLU A 752 -39.23 6.74 30.76
C GLU A 752 -38.29 5.70 30.14
N ASN A 753 -37.30 6.14 29.36
CA ASN A 753 -36.00 5.50 29.23
C ASN A 753 -35.01 6.50 28.62
N SER A 754 -33.81 6.57 29.18
CA SER A 754 -32.70 7.44 28.82
C SER A 754 -32.52 7.58 27.30
N ILE A 755 -32.87 8.74 26.77
CA ILE A 755 -32.72 9.07 25.34
C ILE A 755 -31.24 9.28 25.05
N ASN A 756 -30.63 8.28 24.42
CA ASN A 756 -29.39 8.43 23.66
C ASN A 756 -29.67 9.45 22.55
N ILE A 757 -29.06 10.65 22.63
CA ILE A 757 -29.18 11.68 21.60
C ILE A 757 -28.55 11.10 20.32
N PRO A 758 -29.30 10.93 19.20
CA PRO A 758 -28.71 10.43 17.97
C PRO A 758 -27.67 11.43 17.42
N PRO A 759 -26.60 10.95 16.76
CA PRO A 759 -25.59 11.84 16.18
C PRO A 759 -26.25 12.78 15.17
N ALA A 760 -25.79 14.03 15.13
CA ALA A 760 -26.29 15.04 14.21
C ALA A 760 -26.27 14.54 12.75
N ARG A 761 -27.43 14.50 12.09
CA ARG A 761 -27.54 14.06 10.70
C ARG A 761 -27.15 15.19 9.75
N VAL A 762 -26.17 14.93 8.88
CA VAL A 762 -25.77 15.89 7.84
C VAL A 762 -26.51 15.56 6.55
N ILE A 763 -27.48 16.40 6.18
CA ILE A 763 -28.30 16.23 4.97
C ILE A 763 -27.63 16.98 3.80
N ILE A 764 -27.50 16.31 2.65
CA ILE A 764 -26.89 16.88 1.44
C ILE A 764 -27.86 16.87 0.25
N ASN A 765 -27.82 17.97 -0.50
CA ASN A 765 -28.48 18.07 -1.80
C ASN A 765 -27.55 17.59 -2.91
N LEU A 766 -28.00 16.60 -3.66
CA LEU A 766 -27.26 15.99 -4.76
C LEU A 766 -27.59 16.67 -6.09
N SER A 767 -26.59 16.74 -6.98
CA SER A 767 -26.86 17.16 -8.35
C SER A 767 -27.70 16.12 -9.09
N LYS A 768 -28.52 16.53 -10.06
CA LYS A 768 -29.33 15.61 -10.90
C LYS A 768 -28.47 14.53 -11.58
N VAL A 769 -27.23 14.86 -11.94
CA VAL A 769 -26.26 13.92 -12.53
C VAL A 769 -25.82 12.88 -11.50
N THR A 770 -25.49 13.33 -10.28
CA THR A 770 -25.09 12.44 -9.17
C THR A 770 -26.23 11.51 -8.77
N VAL A 771 -27.47 12.01 -8.70
CA VAL A 771 -28.68 11.19 -8.45
C VAL A 771 -28.84 10.09 -9.50
N LYS A 772 -28.71 10.44 -10.79
CA LYS A 772 -28.79 9.46 -11.89
C LYS A 772 -27.72 8.36 -11.76
N ARG A 773 -26.48 8.72 -11.41
CA ARG A 773 -25.39 7.75 -11.18
C ARG A 773 -25.66 6.83 -10.01
N ILE A 774 -26.18 7.37 -8.91
CA ILE A 774 -26.54 6.56 -7.74
C ILE A 774 -27.63 5.55 -8.11
N HIS A 775 -28.66 5.97 -8.84
CA HIS A 775 -29.69 5.04 -9.31
C HIS A 775 -29.11 3.94 -10.21
N GLN A 776 -28.20 4.28 -11.13
CA GLN A 776 -27.52 3.30 -12.00
C GLN A 776 -26.65 2.31 -11.20
N LEU A 777 -25.87 2.78 -10.22
CA LEU A 777 -25.07 1.90 -9.35
C LEU A 777 -25.96 0.96 -8.53
N MET A 778 -27.04 1.50 -7.95
CA MET A 778 -27.99 0.71 -7.18
C MET A 778 -28.71 -0.33 -8.04
N GLU A 779 -28.96 -0.02 -9.32
CA GLU A 779 -29.51 -0.97 -10.29
C GLU A 779 -28.52 -2.09 -10.64
N LYS A 780 -27.26 -1.74 -10.92
CA LYS A 780 -26.16 -2.68 -11.16
C LYS A 780 -26.00 -3.65 -9.98
N ARG A 781 -26.11 -3.15 -8.74
CA ARG A 781 -26.08 -3.95 -7.52
C ARG A 781 -27.28 -4.87 -7.37
N SER A 782 -28.50 -4.40 -7.64
CA SER A 782 -29.69 -5.27 -7.60
C SER A 782 -29.59 -6.42 -8.62
N LYS A 783 -29.06 -6.16 -9.83
CA LYS A 783 -28.84 -7.18 -10.86
C LYS A 783 -27.75 -8.18 -10.49
N ARG A 784 -26.66 -7.73 -9.85
CA ARG A 784 -25.63 -8.64 -9.32
C ARG A 784 -26.19 -9.56 -8.24
N LYS A 785 -26.99 -9.02 -7.31
CA LYS A 785 -27.63 -9.83 -6.26
C LYS A 785 -28.64 -10.84 -6.81
N SER A 786 -29.41 -10.49 -7.85
CA SER A 786 -30.36 -11.42 -8.48
C SER A 786 -29.71 -12.51 -9.34
N ASN A 787 -28.46 -12.32 -9.77
CA ASN A 787 -27.73 -13.33 -10.55
C ASN A 787 -26.92 -14.30 -9.67
N CYS A 788 -26.73 -13.97 -8.38
CA CYS A 788 -26.07 -14.84 -7.40
C CYS A 788 -27.04 -15.63 -6.51
N LEU A 789 -28.34 -15.30 -6.56
CA LEU A 789 -29.45 -16.07 -5.98
C LEU A 789 -30.03 -16.98 -7.06
#